data_AF-A0A7C7SR49-F1
#
_entry.id   AF-A0A7C7SR49-F1
#
_cell.length_a   1.000
_cell.length_b   1.000
_cell.length_c   1.000
_cell.angle_alpha   90.00
_cell.angle_beta   90.00
_cell.angle_gamma   90.00
#
_symmetry.space_group_name_H-M   'P 1'
#
loop_
_entity.id
_entity.type
_entity.pdbx_description
1 polymer ?
#
loop_
_entity_poly.entity_id
_entity_poly.type
_entity_poly.pdbx_seq_one_letter_code
_entity_poly.pdbx_strand_id
1 'polypeptide(L)'
;MVMRAREIGKGLAAAALSLSLAFQAAAQDAPNAPGFTAERHFEIPDYHEHPLAGSDVEIIIGVEDDAGRTASTGSVRTTIPAYNFTNPIARIMAAQRPTVAFDTQESLRVAYEIDRIIQDFEDQIPTVPIYVALHNIRDGFLHAETVGDYNRAISLMWYTMIELEREVPSPAERRLREAQRALEEALQNGASDEELRERMEELRQAMEERMQEMAEQNAQDQENGLSPEEQQQLEEMRERLAELMEELQQQLAQDAAQQMLNQSQQMQQQQQQMTPQQMMQMMEQMMQNIENIKKMMQMQRDMDQLIEDQRQLREDTFDQQQQQPQIDPEMFEEFMQNLEDEMERQQDIEEQEGTTEGAENADTLQQHRDRIDEFQQEDSQREQNGEAMPGDEAQERMRELQDMTRDLQEMQRQDQQPGQDQQGQDQQPGQQGQQGQQGQQGGQQQQQQTPGEQLQQQLDELQRQLDGEMQQQNDALRQRQQELQQRLDELQQQMDDMGGDSSQMGEAQNHMDGAQGQLQQGQGQGAMQSMDDAIRALEQAQQQMQQQMQQMQQGQQPGQQQGQQQGNGMPGQGSPQGSQDIMEGQSDPLGEMQRDNGAHNPNMGQAPTEADRNVVRELQDEIRERLQDPDLDPVEREYLERLEQGAAGQPRPPGP
;
A
#
# COMPACT_ATOMS: atom_id res chain seq x y z
N MET A 1 -70.34 26.36 9.95
CA MET A 1 -70.89 25.78 11.18
C MET A 1 -69.74 25.70 12.16
N VAL A 2 -69.81 26.41 13.29
CA VAL A 2 -68.69 26.59 14.23
C VAL A 2 -68.56 25.32 15.08
N MET A 3 -67.53 24.50 14.85
CA MET A 3 -67.11 23.47 15.80
C MET A 3 -66.00 24.03 16.68
N ARG A 4 -66.28 24.09 17.99
CA ARG A 4 -65.29 24.37 19.05
C ARG A 4 -64.43 23.12 19.23
N ALA A 5 -63.25 23.11 18.64
CA ALA A 5 -62.19 22.18 19.03
C ALA A 5 -61.57 22.69 20.34
N ARG A 6 -61.89 22.02 21.44
CA ARG A 6 -61.20 22.13 22.72
C ARG A 6 -60.12 21.04 22.67
N GLU A 7 -58.90 21.39 23.06
CA GLU A 7 -57.64 20.66 22.84
C GLU A 7 -57.07 20.85 21.44
N ILE A 8 -56.01 21.66 21.36
CA ILE A 8 -54.74 21.39 20.68
C ILE A 8 -53.79 22.43 21.26
N GLY A 9 -52.95 21.98 22.19
CA GLY A 9 -51.89 22.78 22.76
C GLY A 9 -50.69 22.78 21.83
N LYS A 10 -50.20 24.00 21.57
CA LYS A 10 -48.86 24.37 21.06
C LYS A 10 -48.62 23.81 19.65
N GLY A 11 -48.33 24.58 18.61
CA GLY A 11 -47.78 25.92 18.53
C GLY A 11 -47.33 26.20 17.10
N LEU A 12 -46.85 27.42 16.86
CA LEU A 12 -46.41 27.87 15.54
C LEU A 12 -45.32 28.91 15.73
N ALA A 13 -44.17 28.70 15.09
CA ALA A 13 -43.04 29.62 15.12
C ALA A 13 -43.32 30.94 14.37
N ALA A 14 -44.28 30.99 13.44
CA ALA A 14 -44.77 32.24 12.86
C ALA A 14 -45.79 32.96 13.75
N ALA A 15 -46.46 32.20 14.62
CA ALA A 15 -47.21 32.76 15.72
C ALA A 15 -46.30 33.23 16.85
N ALA A 16 -45.07 32.73 17.00
CA ALA A 16 -44.15 33.19 18.05
C ALA A 16 -43.70 34.65 17.87
N LEU A 17 -43.49 35.13 16.64
CA LEU A 17 -43.18 36.55 16.38
C LEU A 17 -44.39 37.46 16.63
N SER A 18 -45.60 37.02 16.26
CA SER A 18 -46.84 37.77 16.48
C SER A 18 -47.40 37.63 17.91
N LEU A 19 -47.16 36.50 18.59
CA LEU A 19 -47.37 36.25 20.02
C LEU A 19 -46.42 37.08 20.84
N SER A 20 -45.13 37.13 20.49
CA SER A 20 -44.16 37.93 21.23
C SER A 20 -44.59 39.40 21.20
N LEU A 21 -45.02 39.92 20.04
CA LEU A 21 -45.59 41.27 19.89
C LEU A 21 -46.93 41.46 20.63
N ALA A 22 -47.88 40.52 20.56
CA ALA A 22 -49.17 40.61 21.24
C ALA A 22 -49.05 40.47 22.77
N PHE A 23 -48.10 39.65 23.24
CA PHE A 23 -47.81 39.42 24.65
C PHE A 23 -46.98 40.58 25.25
N GLN A 24 -46.11 41.21 24.45
CA GLN A 24 -45.42 42.46 24.81
C GLN A 24 -46.43 43.63 24.95
N ALA A 25 -47.47 43.67 24.13
CA ALA A 25 -48.53 44.68 24.20
C ALA A 25 -49.49 44.44 25.40
N ALA A 26 -49.89 43.19 25.66
CA ALA A 26 -50.71 42.84 26.83
C ALA A 26 -49.95 42.99 28.16
N ALA A 27 -48.63 42.81 28.16
CA ALA A 27 -47.78 43.04 29.34
C ALA A 27 -47.59 44.54 29.68
N GLN A 28 -47.83 45.46 28.74
CA GLN A 28 -47.77 46.91 28.99
C GLN A 28 -49.03 47.45 29.68
N ASP A 29 -50.17 46.76 29.56
CA ASP A 29 -51.48 47.20 30.09
C ASP A 29 -51.92 46.48 31.38
N ALA A 30 -51.10 45.56 31.91
CA ALA A 30 -51.37 44.89 33.18
C ALA A 30 -50.88 45.75 34.37
N PRO A 31 -51.68 45.95 35.44
CA PRO A 31 -51.24 46.72 36.60
C PRO A 31 -50.04 46.04 37.26
N ASN A 32 -48.93 46.77 37.32
CA ASN A 32 -47.70 46.39 38.02
C ASN A 32 -47.98 45.93 39.45
N ALA A 33 -48.07 44.62 39.67
CA ALA A 33 -47.96 44.02 40.99
C ALA A 33 -46.51 43.57 41.21
N PRO A 34 -45.79 44.08 42.23
CA PRO A 34 -44.39 43.75 42.47
C PRO A 34 -44.29 42.32 43.04
N GLY A 35 -43.49 41.45 42.41
CA GLY A 35 -43.08 40.17 43.01
C GLY A 35 -42.99 38.93 42.10
N PHE A 36 -43.35 39.00 40.83
CA PHE A 36 -43.24 37.85 39.92
C PHE A 36 -42.10 38.02 38.91
N THR A 37 -40.96 37.38 39.15
CA THR A 37 -39.99 37.02 38.11
C THR A 37 -40.28 35.60 37.67
N ALA A 38 -41.07 35.43 36.61
CA ALA A 38 -41.22 34.14 35.95
C ALA A 38 -40.04 33.96 34.98
N GLU A 39 -39.11 33.05 35.29
CA GLU A 39 -38.24 32.49 34.26
C GLU A 39 -39.13 31.71 33.28
N ARG A 40 -39.20 32.19 32.03
CA ARG A 40 -40.05 31.60 31.01
C ARG A 40 -39.19 30.73 30.09
N HIS A 41 -39.21 29.42 30.33
CA HIS A 41 -38.74 28.43 29.36
C HIS A 41 -39.81 28.26 28.27
N PHE A 42 -39.41 28.44 27.02
CA PHE A 42 -40.24 28.16 25.85
C PHE A 42 -39.58 27.03 25.06
N GLU A 43 -40.10 25.81 25.19
CA GLU A 43 -39.81 24.75 24.23
C GLU A 43 -40.70 24.95 23.00
N ILE A 44 -40.11 24.81 21.80
CA ILE A 44 -40.84 24.80 20.53
C ILE A 44 -41.06 23.33 20.18
N PRO A 45 -42.27 22.78 20.34
CA PRO A 45 -42.57 21.43 19.87
C PRO A 45 -42.31 21.31 18.37
N ASP A 46 -41.84 20.13 17.94
CA ASP A 46 -41.75 19.80 16.53
C ASP A 46 -43.16 19.53 15.97
N TYR A 47 -43.56 20.29 14.95
CA TYR A 47 -44.88 20.19 14.32
C TYR A 47 -44.88 19.40 13.01
N HIS A 48 -43.72 18.91 12.55
CA HIS A 48 -43.66 18.14 11.31
C HIS A 48 -44.47 16.85 11.40
N GLU A 49 -44.49 16.21 12.57
CA GLU A 49 -45.30 15.03 12.86
C GLU A 49 -46.79 15.35 12.99
N HIS A 50 -47.20 16.62 13.14
CA HIS A 50 -48.61 16.94 13.35
C HIS A 50 -49.47 16.55 12.13
N PRO A 51 -50.66 15.94 12.29
CA PRO A 51 -51.52 15.51 11.17
C PRO A 51 -51.89 16.62 10.18
N LEU A 52 -51.96 17.86 10.65
CA LEU A 52 -52.26 19.05 9.85
C LEU A 52 -51.01 19.81 9.36
N ALA A 53 -49.81 19.23 9.45
CA ALA A 53 -48.59 19.83 8.93
C ALA A 53 -48.76 20.22 7.44
N GLY A 54 -48.35 21.44 7.08
CA GLY A 54 -48.56 22.01 5.74
C GLY A 54 -49.90 22.72 5.52
N SER A 55 -50.81 22.71 6.51
CA SER A 55 -52.10 23.38 6.41
C SER A 55 -52.08 24.79 6.98
N ASP A 56 -52.94 25.67 6.42
CA ASP A 56 -53.27 26.97 7.01
C ASP A 56 -54.17 26.78 8.24
N VAL A 57 -53.74 27.30 9.38
CA VAL A 57 -54.48 27.20 10.64
C VAL A 57 -54.70 28.56 11.27
N GLU A 58 -55.73 28.63 12.10
CA GLU A 58 -56.03 29.77 12.95
C GLU A 58 -55.76 29.37 14.41
N ILE A 59 -54.82 30.06 15.05
CA ILE A 59 -54.41 29.76 16.42
C ILE A 59 -55.09 30.73 17.37
N ILE A 60 -55.66 30.18 18.43
CA ILE A 60 -56.16 30.93 19.57
C ILE A 60 -55.46 30.38 20.81
N ILE A 61 -54.83 31.25 21.60
CA ILE A 61 -54.13 30.83 22.80
C ILE A 61 -55.03 31.05 23.99
N GLY A 62 -55.34 29.97 24.70
CA GLY A 62 -55.97 30.02 26.02
C GLY A 62 -54.92 30.02 27.13
N VAL A 63 -55.11 30.87 28.13
CA VAL A 63 -54.37 30.84 29.39
C VAL A 63 -55.37 30.51 30.49
N GLU A 64 -55.09 29.48 31.28
CA GLU A 64 -55.85 29.12 32.48
C GLU A 64 -54.96 29.35 33.70
N ASP A 65 -55.49 30.01 34.74
CA ASP A 65 -54.78 30.17 36.00
C ASP A 65 -55.08 29.05 37.00
N ASP A 66 -54.33 29.03 38.11
CA ASP A 66 -54.48 28.03 39.19
C ASP A 66 -55.86 28.07 39.88
N ALA A 67 -56.62 29.15 39.68
CA ALA A 67 -58.01 29.29 40.14
C ALA A 67 -59.04 28.85 39.09
N GLY A 68 -58.61 28.28 37.96
CA GLY A 68 -59.45 27.80 36.86
C GLY A 68 -60.03 28.91 35.99
N ARG A 69 -59.48 30.13 36.04
CA ARG A 69 -59.94 31.25 35.19
C ARG A 69 -59.23 31.21 33.86
N THR A 70 -60.01 31.24 32.78
CA THR A 70 -59.50 31.19 31.41
C THR A 70 -59.56 32.56 30.73
N ALA A 71 -58.50 32.95 30.03
CA ALA A 71 -58.48 34.07 29.08
C ALA A 71 -57.97 33.58 27.72
N SER A 72 -58.34 34.24 26.62
CA SER A 72 -57.86 33.89 25.28
C SER A 72 -57.33 35.08 24.51
N THR A 73 -56.35 34.85 23.65
CA THR A 73 -55.83 35.87 22.72
C THR A 73 -56.78 36.09 21.53
N GLY A 74 -56.52 37.14 20.74
CA GLY A 74 -57.02 37.20 19.36
C GLY A 74 -56.47 36.04 18.52
N SER A 75 -57.08 35.79 17.38
CA SER A 75 -56.67 34.72 16.49
C SER A 75 -55.55 35.15 15.54
N VAL A 76 -54.59 34.25 15.30
CA VAL A 76 -53.50 34.45 14.33
C VAL A 76 -53.56 33.36 13.27
N ARG A 77 -53.61 33.76 12.00
CA ARG A 77 -53.56 32.82 10.86
C ARG A 77 -52.12 32.58 10.44
N THR A 78 -51.76 31.33 10.21
CA THR A 78 -50.42 30.93 9.77
C THR A 78 -50.42 29.48 9.28
N THR A 79 -49.42 29.09 8.49
CA THR A 79 -49.26 27.72 7.99
C THR A 79 -48.38 26.89 8.93
N ILE A 80 -48.77 25.65 9.23
CA ILE A 80 -47.92 24.71 9.99
C ILE A 80 -46.77 24.25 9.08
N PRO A 81 -45.50 24.28 9.53
CA PRO A 81 -44.38 23.73 8.77
C PRO A 81 -44.62 22.25 8.41
N ALA A 82 -44.39 21.89 7.16
CA ALA A 82 -44.46 20.50 6.68
C ALA A 82 -43.06 19.92 6.50
N TYR A 83 -42.92 18.61 6.73
CA TYR A 83 -41.73 17.87 6.35
C TYR A 83 -41.63 17.80 4.81
N ASN A 84 -40.45 18.06 4.26
CA ASN A 84 -40.22 18.06 2.82
C ASN A 84 -39.72 16.67 2.37
N PHE A 85 -40.62 15.83 1.88
CA PHE A 85 -40.30 14.46 1.41
C PHE A 85 -39.70 14.44 0.00
N THR A 86 -38.61 13.71 -0.14
CA THR A 86 -37.88 13.48 -1.40
C THR A 86 -38.43 12.23 -2.10
N ASN A 87 -38.83 11.20 -1.34
CA ASN A 87 -39.43 9.99 -1.89
C ASN A 87 -40.79 10.30 -2.57
N PRO A 88 -41.03 9.84 -3.82
CA PRO A 88 -42.24 10.19 -4.56
C PRO A 88 -43.52 9.66 -3.90
N ILE A 89 -43.48 8.45 -3.33
CA ILE A 89 -44.61 7.83 -2.62
C ILE A 89 -44.91 8.62 -1.33
N ALA A 90 -43.88 8.89 -0.53
CA ALA A 90 -44.02 9.64 0.71
C ALA A 90 -44.58 11.04 0.47
N ARG A 91 -44.18 11.72 -0.62
CA ARG A 91 -44.72 13.03 -1.00
C ARG A 91 -46.21 12.98 -1.37
N ILE A 92 -46.64 11.98 -2.14
CA ILE A 92 -48.05 11.82 -2.52
C ILE A 92 -48.89 11.55 -1.27
N MET A 93 -48.41 10.68 -0.37
CA MET A 93 -49.04 10.41 0.91
C MET A 93 -49.11 11.69 1.77
N ALA A 94 -48.02 12.45 1.88
CA ALA A 94 -47.96 13.67 2.68
C ALA A 94 -48.99 14.70 2.23
N ALA A 95 -49.31 14.77 0.93
CA ALA A 95 -50.37 15.63 0.41
C ALA A 95 -51.79 15.21 0.83
N GLN A 96 -52.04 13.91 1.03
CA GLN A 96 -53.36 13.41 1.46
C GLN A 96 -53.56 13.50 2.98
N ARG A 97 -52.48 13.45 3.76
CA ARG A 97 -52.53 13.37 5.22
C ARG A 97 -53.31 14.51 5.91
N PRO A 98 -53.14 15.80 5.56
CA PRO A 98 -53.91 16.87 6.16
C PRO A 98 -55.40 16.85 5.78
N THR A 99 -55.72 16.32 4.60
CA THR A 99 -57.10 16.23 4.09
C THR A 99 -57.94 15.34 5.00
N VAL A 100 -57.47 14.12 5.29
CA VAL A 100 -58.17 13.18 6.17
C VAL A 100 -58.07 13.53 7.66
N ALA A 101 -57.03 14.26 8.06
CA ALA A 101 -56.90 14.77 9.42
C ALA A 101 -57.88 15.91 9.71
N PHE A 102 -58.24 16.71 8.70
CA PHE A 102 -59.22 17.78 8.83
C PHE A 102 -60.66 17.27 8.71
N ASP A 103 -60.93 16.40 7.74
CA ASP A 103 -62.25 15.84 7.48
C ASP A 103 -62.18 14.31 7.31
N THR A 104 -62.69 13.59 8.32
CA THR A 104 -62.70 12.12 8.29
C THR A 104 -63.62 11.55 7.22
N GLN A 105 -64.55 12.33 6.64
CA GLN A 105 -65.39 11.89 5.51
C GLN A 105 -64.57 11.64 4.25
N GLU A 106 -63.37 12.24 4.14
CA GLU A 106 -62.46 12.03 3.02
C GLU A 106 -61.67 10.72 3.12
N SER A 107 -61.86 9.92 4.18
CA SER A 107 -61.10 8.68 4.38
C SER A 107 -61.24 7.69 3.22
N LEU A 108 -62.45 7.53 2.67
CA LEU A 108 -62.69 6.65 1.53
C LEU A 108 -61.91 7.12 0.29
N ARG A 109 -61.90 8.43 0.02
CA ARG A 109 -61.13 9.00 -1.08
C ARG A 109 -59.63 8.76 -0.88
N VAL A 110 -59.12 9.02 0.32
CA VAL A 110 -57.69 8.79 0.63
C VAL A 110 -57.35 7.30 0.53
N ALA A 111 -58.22 6.40 0.98
CA ALA A 111 -58.02 4.96 0.82
C ALA A 111 -57.87 4.55 -0.66
N TYR A 112 -58.69 5.09 -1.55
CA TYR A 112 -58.55 4.86 -3.00
C TYR A 112 -57.22 5.39 -3.54
N GLU A 113 -56.74 6.55 -3.07
CA GLU A 113 -55.41 7.06 -3.49
C GLU A 113 -54.27 6.18 -2.97
N ILE A 114 -54.37 5.65 -1.74
CA ILE A 114 -53.39 4.67 -1.23
C ILE A 114 -53.42 3.38 -2.04
N ASP A 115 -54.60 2.88 -2.42
CA ASP A 115 -54.72 1.69 -3.27
C ASP A 115 -54.07 1.89 -4.65
N ARG A 116 -54.24 3.10 -5.22
CA ARG A 116 -53.56 3.47 -6.47
C ARG A 116 -52.05 3.56 -6.30
N ILE A 117 -51.56 4.12 -5.19
CA ILE A 117 -50.12 4.13 -4.89
C ILE A 117 -49.56 2.71 -4.86
N ILE A 118 -50.25 1.79 -4.18
CA ILE A 118 -49.84 0.39 -4.09
C ILE A 118 -49.74 -0.25 -5.48
N GLN A 119 -50.71 0.01 -6.38
CA GLN A 119 -50.74 -0.55 -7.73
C GLN A 119 -49.73 0.11 -8.68
N ASP A 120 -49.63 1.44 -8.66
CA ASP A 120 -48.80 2.20 -9.60
C ASP A 120 -47.30 2.12 -9.24
N PHE A 121 -46.98 1.86 -7.97
CA PHE A 121 -45.60 1.82 -7.45
C PHE A 121 -45.20 0.47 -6.86
N GLU A 122 -45.86 -0.64 -7.24
CA GLU A 122 -45.63 -1.97 -6.68
C GLU A 122 -44.13 -2.35 -6.67
N ASP A 123 -43.43 -2.15 -7.80
CA ASP A 123 -42.01 -2.47 -7.97
C ASP A 123 -41.05 -1.50 -7.25
N GLN A 124 -41.53 -0.32 -6.82
CA GLN A 124 -40.73 0.73 -6.17
C GLN A 124 -40.88 0.74 -4.65
N ILE A 125 -41.76 -0.08 -4.08
CA ILE A 125 -41.90 -0.22 -2.63
C ILE A 125 -40.75 -1.08 -2.09
N PRO A 126 -39.84 -0.53 -1.27
CA PRO A 126 -38.53 -1.14 -1.08
C PRO A 126 -38.53 -2.35 -0.13
N THR A 127 -39.57 -2.53 0.68
CA THR A 127 -39.63 -3.63 1.67
C THR A 127 -41.05 -4.17 1.87
N VAL A 128 -41.15 -5.46 2.23
CA VAL A 128 -42.41 -6.13 2.58
C VAL A 128 -43.13 -5.45 3.76
N PRO A 129 -42.45 -5.03 4.84
CA PRO A 129 -43.11 -4.28 5.92
C PRO A 129 -43.79 -2.98 5.46
N ILE A 130 -43.17 -2.22 4.54
CA ILE A 130 -43.78 -0.99 4.00
C ILE A 130 -44.99 -1.35 3.13
N TYR A 131 -44.87 -2.37 2.28
CA TYR A 131 -45.98 -2.86 1.46
C TYR A 131 -47.19 -3.26 2.32
N VAL A 132 -46.95 -3.98 3.42
CA VAL A 132 -47.98 -4.36 4.40
C VAL A 132 -48.53 -3.13 5.13
N ALA A 133 -47.69 -2.18 5.52
CA ALA A 133 -48.13 -0.96 6.19
C ALA A 133 -49.07 -0.12 5.30
N LEU A 134 -48.77 0.03 4.01
CA LEU A 134 -49.63 0.71 3.04
C LEU A 134 -51.02 0.06 2.94
N HIS A 135 -51.07 -1.28 2.89
CA HIS A 135 -52.33 -2.03 2.91
C HIS A 135 -53.11 -1.81 4.22
N ASN A 136 -52.42 -1.81 5.37
CA ASN A 136 -53.06 -1.54 6.67
C ASN A 136 -53.58 -0.10 6.77
N ILE A 137 -52.89 0.88 6.19
CA ILE A 137 -53.35 2.27 6.13
C ILE A 137 -54.62 2.36 5.28
N ARG A 138 -54.60 1.75 4.08
CA ARG A 138 -55.77 1.67 3.19
C ARG A 138 -56.96 1.03 3.92
N ASP A 139 -56.76 -0.16 4.47
CA ASP A 139 -57.82 -0.92 5.14
C ASP A 139 -58.32 -0.19 6.40
N GLY A 140 -57.41 0.48 7.12
CA GLY A 140 -57.74 1.36 8.24
C GLY A 140 -58.67 2.49 7.84
N PHE A 141 -58.44 3.15 6.70
CA PHE A 141 -59.33 4.21 6.20
C PHE A 141 -60.65 3.69 5.60
N LEU A 142 -60.66 2.47 5.05
CA LEU A 142 -61.88 1.82 4.52
C LEU A 142 -62.86 1.40 5.61
N HIS A 143 -62.36 0.97 6.78
CA HIS A 143 -63.15 0.37 7.84
C HIS A 143 -63.20 1.20 9.13
N ALA A 144 -62.58 2.39 9.16
CA ALA A 144 -62.62 3.26 10.33
C ALA A 144 -64.05 3.73 10.63
N GLU A 145 -64.50 3.50 11.86
CA GLU A 145 -65.81 3.94 12.35
C GLU A 145 -65.68 5.00 13.46
N THR A 146 -64.56 5.00 14.17
CA THR A 146 -64.31 5.90 15.30
C THR A 146 -63.17 6.87 15.03
N VAL A 147 -63.18 8.01 15.72
CA VAL A 147 -62.07 9.00 15.68
C VAL A 147 -60.71 8.36 16.01
N GLY A 148 -60.70 7.37 16.92
CA GLY A 148 -59.49 6.62 17.26
C GLY A 148 -58.97 5.74 16.11
N ASP A 149 -59.85 5.21 15.25
CA ASP A 149 -59.45 4.41 14.09
C ASP A 149 -58.78 5.29 13.03
N TYR A 150 -59.37 6.44 12.74
CA TYR A 150 -58.78 7.42 11.82
C TYR A 150 -57.41 7.90 12.30
N ASN A 151 -57.29 8.26 13.58
CA ASN A 151 -56.02 8.72 14.15
C ASN A 151 -54.93 7.63 14.10
N ARG A 152 -55.29 6.36 14.29
CA ARG A 152 -54.33 5.25 14.12
C ARG A 152 -53.84 5.11 12.69
N ALA A 153 -54.73 5.19 11.71
CA ALA A 153 -54.36 5.15 10.29
C ALA A 153 -53.49 6.35 9.89
N ILE A 154 -53.84 7.57 10.34
CA ILE A 154 -53.06 8.81 10.11
C ILE A 154 -51.66 8.74 10.75
N SER A 155 -51.55 8.10 11.92
CA SER A 155 -50.27 7.92 12.62
C SER A 155 -49.39 6.90 11.91
N LEU A 156 -49.98 5.76 11.51
CA LEU A 156 -49.27 4.74 10.72
C LEU A 156 -48.80 5.32 9.37
N MET A 157 -49.60 6.18 8.76
CA MET A 157 -49.27 6.91 7.54
C MET A 157 -48.00 7.75 7.71
N TRP A 158 -47.85 8.49 8.82
CA TRP A 158 -46.64 9.25 9.12
C TRP A 158 -45.40 8.36 9.25
N TYR A 159 -45.49 7.32 10.08
CA TYR A 159 -44.37 6.38 10.27
C TYR A 159 -43.91 5.76 8.95
N THR A 160 -44.87 5.36 8.11
CA THR A 160 -44.59 4.75 6.80
C THR A 160 -43.91 5.73 5.86
N MET A 161 -44.33 7.00 5.86
CA MET A 161 -43.69 8.04 5.04
C MET A 161 -42.25 8.32 5.48
N ILE A 162 -41.99 8.34 6.79
CA ILE A 162 -40.61 8.50 7.31
C ILE A 162 -39.76 7.29 6.94
N GLU A 163 -40.31 6.08 7.01
CA GLU A 163 -39.58 4.87 6.64
C GLU A 163 -39.35 4.77 5.12
N LEU A 164 -40.27 5.30 4.30
CA LEU A 164 -40.09 5.47 2.86
C LEU A 164 -39.02 6.52 2.50
N GLU A 165 -38.89 7.56 3.33
CA GLU A 165 -37.90 8.62 3.16
C GLU A 165 -36.49 8.17 3.55
N ARG A 166 -36.39 7.17 4.43
CA ARG A 166 -35.13 6.50 4.73
C ARG A 166 -34.70 5.72 3.49
N GLU A 167 -33.77 6.32 2.75
CA GLU A 167 -33.17 5.75 1.55
C GLU A 167 -32.72 4.31 1.83
N VAL A 168 -33.35 3.35 1.17
CA VAL A 168 -32.95 1.95 1.26
C VAL A 168 -31.74 1.80 0.35
N PRO A 169 -30.55 1.46 0.88
CA PRO A 169 -29.35 1.36 0.07
C PRO A 169 -29.56 0.36 -1.05
N SER A 170 -28.99 0.65 -2.22
CA SER A 170 -29.14 -0.22 -3.38
C SER A 170 -28.63 -1.64 -3.09
N PRO A 171 -29.07 -2.66 -3.83
CA PRO A 171 -28.51 -4.00 -3.70
C PRO A 171 -26.97 -4.04 -3.80
N ALA A 172 -26.37 -3.25 -4.69
CA ALA A 172 -24.92 -3.17 -4.84
C ALA A 172 -24.25 -2.47 -3.64
N GLU A 173 -24.87 -1.41 -3.11
CA GLU A 173 -24.36 -0.70 -1.93
C GLU A 173 -24.41 -1.57 -0.66
N ARG A 174 -25.45 -2.41 -0.51
CA ARG A 174 -25.52 -3.38 0.58
C ARG A 174 -24.41 -4.42 0.49
N ARG A 175 -24.18 -5.00 -0.69
CA ARG A 175 -23.09 -5.96 -0.93
C ARG A 175 -21.73 -5.35 -0.64
N LEU A 176 -21.49 -4.12 -1.07
CA LEU A 176 -20.23 -3.42 -0.81
C LEU A 176 -19.98 -3.27 0.70
N ARG A 177 -21.00 -2.85 1.46
CA ARG A 177 -20.88 -2.73 2.92
C ARG A 177 -20.68 -4.07 3.62
N GLU A 178 -21.35 -5.13 3.16
CA GLU A 178 -21.17 -6.48 3.67
C GLU A 178 -19.74 -6.98 3.42
N ALA A 179 -19.22 -6.82 2.20
CA ALA A 179 -17.87 -7.23 1.84
C ALA A 179 -16.79 -6.44 2.59
N GLN A 180 -16.97 -5.12 2.77
CA GLN A 180 -16.08 -4.29 3.58
C GLN A 180 -16.00 -4.77 5.02
N ARG A 181 -17.16 -5.05 5.64
CA ARG A 181 -17.23 -5.56 7.01
C ARG A 181 -16.61 -6.95 7.14
N ALA A 182 -16.86 -7.82 6.17
CA ALA A 182 -16.30 -9.17 6.18
C ALA A 182 -14.77 -9.16 6.04
N LEU A 183 -14.22 -8.27 5.20
CA LEU A 183 -12.78 -8.07 5.09
C LEU A 183 -12.19 -7.46 6.37
N GLU A 184 -12.84 -6.45 6.95
CA GLU A 184 -12.42 -5.84 8.21
C GLU A 184 -12.39 -6.87 9.35
N GLU A 185 -13.42 -7.70 9.48
CA GLU A 185 -13.49 -8.76 10.47
C GLU A 185 -12.41 -9.83 10.25
N ALA A 186 -12.14 -10.20 8.99
CA ALA A 186 -11.06 -11.11 8.64
C ALA A 186 -9.68 -10.54 9.03
N LEU A 187 -9.45 -9.25 8.81
CA LEU A 187 -8.21 -8.57 9.20
C LEU A 187 -8.08 -8.44 10.73
N GLN A 188 -9.15 -8.08 11.43
CA GLN A 188 -9.16 -7.98 12.91
C GLN A 188 -8.91 -9.31 13.60
N ASN A 189 -9.42 -10.40 13.03
CA ASN A 189 -9.27 -11.75 13.59
C ASN A 189 -8.00 -12.48 13.12
N GLY A 190 -7.19 -11.87 12.25
CA GLY A 190 -5.99 -12.50 11.69
C GLY A 190 -6.31 -13.75 10.86
N ALA A 191 -7.30 -13.64 9.97
CA ALA A 191 -7.74 -14.73 9.10
C ALA A 191 -6.61 -15.27 8.21
N SER A 192 -6.79 -16.49 7.73
CA SER A 192 -5.81 -17.12 6.85
C SER A 192 -5.71 -16.41 5.50
N ASP A 193 -4.56 -16.55 4.84
CA ASP A 193 -4.29 -15.94 3.53
C ASP A 193 -5.34 -16.33 2.46
N GLU A 194 -5.88 -17.55 2.54
CA GLU A 194 -6.92 -18.04 1.63
C GLU A 194 -8.26 -17.34 1.89
N GLU A 195 -8.63 -17.17 3.16
CA GLU A 195 -9.85 -16.43 3.54
C GLU A 195 -9.73 -14.94 3.19
N LEU A 196 -8.57 -14.31 3.41
CA LEU A 196 -8.34 -12.91 3.04
C LEU A 196 -8.46 -12.69 1.53
N ARG A 197 -7.96 -13.62 0.72
CA ARG A 197 -8.11 -13.57 -0.75
C ARG A 197 -9.56 -13.65 -1.18
N GLU A 198 -10.35 -14.53 -0.57
CA GLU A 198 -11.78 -14.65 -0.84
C GLU A 198 -12.51 -13.35 -0.47
N ARG A 199 -12.25 -12.77 0.70
CA ARG A 199 -12.85 -11.50 1.14
C ARG A 199 -12.47 -10.31 0.26
N MET A 200 -11.22 -10.24 -0.19
CA MET A 200 -10.78 -9.19 -1.12
C MET A 200 -11.45 -9.32 -2.49
N GLU A 201 -11.66 -10.54 -2.98
CA GLU A 201 -12.38 -10.76 -4.25
C GLU A 201 -13.87 -10.39 -4.12
N GLU A 202 -14.51 -10.75 -3.01
CA GLU A 202 -15.89 -10.32 -2.70
C GLU A 202 -16.01 -8.79 -2.66
N LEU A 203 -15.04 -8.11 -2.04
CA LEU A 203 -14.99 -6.65 -1.99
C LEU A 203 -14.82 -6.02 -3.38
N ARG A 204 -13.95 -6.59 -4.21
CA ARG A 204 -13.72 -6.15 -5.59
C ARG A 204 -15.00 -6.23 -6.42
N GLN A 205 -15.66 -7.38 -6.39
CA GLN A 205 -16.92 -7.60 -7.12
C GLN A 205 -18.01 -6.63 -6.66
N ALA A 206 -18.18 -6.46 -5.35
CA ALA A 206 -19.19 -5.56 -4.81
C ALA A 206 -18.90 -4.08 -5.13
N MET A 207 -17.63 -3.69 -5.20
CA MET A 207 -17.22 -2.34 -5.59
C MET A 207 -17.47 -2.08 -7.07
N GLU A 208 -17.18 -3.06 -7.94
CA GLU A 208 -17.46 -2.99 -9.37
C GLU A 208 -18.96 -2.84 -9.65
N GLU A 209 -19.79 -3.67 -9.02
CA GLU A 209 -21.26 -3.58 -9.13
C GLU A 209 -21.77 -2.19 -8.70
N ARG A 210 -21.24 -1.64 -7.60
CA ARG A 210 -21.66 -0.33 -7.08
C ARG A 210 -21.21 0.82 -7.99
N MET A 211 -20.00 0.75 -8.55
CA MET A 211 -19.52 1.73 -9.53
C MET A 211 -20.33 1.68 -10.83
N GLN A 212 -20.67 0.48 -11.31
CA GLN A 212 -21.51 0.32 -12.48
C GLN A 212 -22.89 0.94 -12.27
N GLU A 213 -23.51 0.68 -11.12
CA GLU A 213 -24.81 1.28 -10.77
C GLU A 213 -24.72 2.82 -10.68
N MET A 214 -23.65 3.36 -10.10
CA MET A 214 -23.41 4.81 -10.11
C MET A 214 -23.23 5.38 -11.52
N ALA A 215 -22.50 4.67 -12.39
CA ALA A 215 -22.30 5.10 -13.77
C ALA A 215 -23.63 5.13 -14.54
N GLU A 216 -24.49 4.13 -14.33
CA GLU A 216 -25.83 4.05 -14.91
C GLU A 216 -26.77 5.15 -14.36
N GLN A 217 -26.72 5.44 -13.05
CA GLN A 217 -27.46 6.54 -12.41
C GLN A 217 -27.04 7.90 -12.96
N ASN A 218 -25.74 8.18 -13.01
CA ASN A 218 -25.21 9.42 -13.58
C ASN A 218 -25.54 9.55 -15.07
N ALA A 219 -25.49 8.47 -15.84
CA ALA A 219 -25.88 8.47 -17.25
C ALA A 219 -27.38 8.77 -17.46
N GLN A 220 -28.23 8.48 -16.46
CA GLN A 220 -29.66 8.81 -16.48
C GLN A 220 -29.97 10.23 -15.99
N ASP A 221 -29.25 10.73 -14.98
CA ASP A 221 -29.50 12.06 -14.38
C ASP A 221 -28.92 13.22 -15.21
N GLN A 222 -27.95 12.97 -16.10
CA GLN A 222 -27.33 13.99 -16.94
C GLN A 222 -28.07 14.15 -18.28
N GLU A 223 -28.80 15.25 -18.45
CA GLU A 223 -29.41 15.66 -19.74
C GLU A 223 -28.36 15.96 -20.84
N ASN A 224 -27.09 16.14 -20.44
CA ASN A 224 -25.90 16.01 -21.27
C ASN A 224 -25.04 14.89 -20.67
N GLY A 225 -25.11 13.68 -21.22
CA GLY A 225 -24.33 12.54 -20.74
C GLY A 225 -22.81 12.80 -20.76
N LEU A 226 -22.08 11.96 -20.01
CA LEU A 226 -20.61 11.92 -19.99
C LEU A 226 -20.04 11.96 -21.42
N SER A 227 -19.04 12.81 -21.63
CA SER A 227 -18.34 12.91 -22.91
C SER A 227 -17.74 11.55 -23.29
N PRO A 228 -17.60 11.21 -24.58
CA PRO A 228 -16.94 9.97 -25.00
C PRO A 228 -15.51 9.82 -24.44
N GLU A 229 -14.80 10.92 -24.21
CA GLU A 229 -13.48 10.94 -23.54
C GLU A 229 -13.58 10.59 -22.05
N GLU A 230 -14.62 11.07 -21.35
CA GLU A 230 -14.84 10.81 -19.92
C GLU A 230 -15.29 9.36 -19.68
N GLN A 231 -16.02 8.77 -20.62
CA GLN A 231 -16.34 7.34 -20.60
C GLN A 231 -15.08 6.47 -20.79
N GLN A 232 -14.17 6.85 -21.68
CA GLN A 232 -12.90 6.14 -21.86
C GLN A 232 -12.00 6.23 -20.63
N GLN A 233 -11.90 7.40 -20.00
CA GLN A 233 -11.12 7.56 -18.77
C GLN A 233 -11.67 6.72 -17.61
N LEU A 234 -13.00 6.61 -17.51
CA LEU A 234 -13.63 5.76 -16.51
C LEU A 234 -13.33 4.27 -16.75
N GLU A 235 -13.33 3.83 -18.01
CA GLU A 235 -12.99 2.45 -18.40
C GLU A 235 -11.51 2.14 -18.13
N GLU A 236 -10.59 3.04 -18.50
CA GLU A 236 -9.15 2.88 -18.25
C GLU A 236 -8.83 2.80 -16.75
N MET A 237 -9.52 3.62 -15.95
CA MET A 237 -9.40 3.61 -14.50
C MET A 237 -9.96 2.33 -13.87
N ARG A 238 -11.04 1.78 -14.43
CA ARG A 238 -11.60 0.49 -14.04
C ARG A 238 -10.62 -0.66 -14.33
N GLU A 239 -9.98 -0.65 -15.50
CA GLU A 239 -8.94 -1.64 -15.84
C GLU A 239 -7.74 -1.54 -14.88
N ARG A 240 -7.24 -0.34 -14.60
CA ARG A 240 -6.13 -0.14 -13.66
C ARG A 240 -6.47 -0.59 -12.23
N LEU A 241 -7.68 -0.32 -11.76
CA LEU A 241 -8.13 -0.77 -10.44
C LEU A 241 -8.21 -2.31 -10.38
N ALA A 242 -8.64 -2.95 -11.47
CA ALA A 242 -8.68 -4.41 -11.57
C ALA A 242 -7.27 -5.02 -11.53
N GLU A 243 -6.32 -4.45 -12.28
CA GLU A 243 -4.91 -4.88 -12.30
C GLU A 243 -4.27 -4.73 -10.92
N LEU A 244 -4.51 -3.59 -10.25
CA LEU A 244 -4.03 -3.37 -8.89
C LEU A 244 -4.59 -4.39 -7.89
N MET A 245 -5.89 -4.65 -7.94
CA MET A 245 -6.55 -5.62 -7.07
C MET A 245 -5.99 -7.04 -7.29
N GLU A 246 -5.76 -7.42 -8.55
CA GLU A 246 -5.16 -8.71 -8.90
C GLU A 246 -3.72 -8.82 -8.37
N GLU A 247 -2.94 -7.75 -8.46
CA GLU A 247 -1.57 -7.72 -7.94
C GLU A 247 -1.53 -7.76 -6.40
N LEU A 248 -2.43 -7.04 -5.72
CA LEU A 248 -2.58 -7.11 -4.25
C LEU A 248 -3.00 -8.50 -3.78
N GLN A 249 -3.89 -9.16 -4.53
CA GLN A 249 -4.31 -10.53 -4.26
C GLN A 249 -3.15 -11.54 -4.40
N GLN A 250 -2.23 -11.29 -5.34
CA GLN A 250 -1.00 -12.08 -5.50
C GLN A 250 -0.01 -11.82 -4.36
N GLN A 251 0.17 -10.57 -3.94
CA GLN A 251 1.16 -10.16 -2.95
C GLN A 251 0.69 -10.31 -1.48
N LEU A 252 -0.59 -10.60 -1.21
CA LEU A 252 -1.13 -10.83 0.14
C LEU A 252 -0.77 -9.71 1.14
N ALA A 253 -0.78 -8.45 0.69
CA ALA A 253 -0.43 -7.30 1.50
C ALA A 253 -1.61 -6.89 2.42
N GLN A 254 -1.70 -7.50 3.60
CA GLN A 254 -2.71 -7.17 4.62
C GLN A 254 -2.74 -5.67 4.95
N ASP A 255 -1.56 -5.03 4.97
CA ASP A 255 -1.42 -3.59 5.20
C ASP A 255 -2.04 -2.75 4.07
N ALA A 256 -1.90 -3.19 2.82
CA ALA A 256 -2.51 -2.51 1.67
C ALA A 256 -4.03 -2.64 1.67
N ALA A 257 -4.56 -3.82 2.06
CA ALA A 257 -5.99 -4.03 2.22
C ALA A 257 -6.59 -3.12 3.31
N GLN A 258 -5.89 -2.93 4.44
CA GLN A 258 -6.31 -2.01 5.50
C GLN A 258 -6.30 -0.54 5.03
N GLN A 259 -5.28 -0.13 4.27
CA GLN A 259 -5.25 1.21 3.68
C GLN A 259 -6.42 1.45 2.74
N MET A 260 -6.74 0.48 1.88
CA MET A 260 -7.87 0.57 0.95
C MET A 260 -9.22 0.65 1.69
N LEU A 261 -9.40 -0.11 2.77
CA LEU A 261 -10.60 -0.04 3.61
C LEU A 261 -10.75 1.35 4.24
N ASN A 262 -9.70 1.87 4.87
CA ASN A 262 -9.72 3.20 5.48
C ASN A 262 -10.03 4.29 4.45
N GLN A 263 -9.46 4.17 3.26
CA GLN A 263 -9.65 5.13 2.18
C GLN A 263 -11.03 5.01 1.53
N SER A 264 -11.58 3.80 1.42
CA SER A 264 -12.95 3.56 0.97
C SER A 264 -13.98 4.15 1.93
N GLN A 265 -13.74 4.05 3.25
CA GLN A 265 -14.57 4.72 4.27
C GLN A 265 -14.49 6.24 4.13
N GLN A 266 -13.31 6.79 3.88
CA GLN A 266 -13.13 8.21 3.63
C GLN A 266 -13.87 8.66 2.35
N MET A 267 -13.76 7.91 1.26
CA MET A 267 -14.48 8.18 0.02
C MET A 267 -16.00 8.15 0.22
N GLN A 268 -16.56 7.19 0.97
CA GLN A 268 -18.01 7.16 1.25
C GLN A 268 -18.50 8.39 2.00
N GLN A 269 -17.73 8.89 2.96
CA GLN A 269 -18.07 10.11 3.71
C GLN A 269 -18.02 11.35 2.81
N GLN A 270 -17.11 11.35 1.83
CA GLN A 270 -16.85 12.49 0.95
C GLN A 270 -17.72 12.44 -0.34
N GLN A 271 -18.21 11.26 -0.73
CA GLN A 271 -19.05 10.99 -1.92
C GLN A 271 -20.39 11.71 -1.88
N GLN A 272 -20.95 11.98 -0.69
CA GLN A 272 -22.23 12.68 -0.56
C GLN A 272 -22.17 14.17 -0.98
N GLN A 273 -20.97 14.71 -1.25
CA GLN A 273 -20.75 16.15 -1.50
C GLN A 273 -19.86 16.46 -2.71
N MET A 274 -19.30 15.46 -3.41
CA MET A 274 -18.35 15.67 -4.51
C MET A 274 -18.95 15.48 -5.90
N THR A 275 -18.42 16.21 -6.89
CA THR A 275 -18.78 16.03 -8.31
C THR A 275 -18.05 14.82 -8.91
N PRO A 276 -18.60 14.19 -9.97
CA PRO A 276 -17.95 13.06 -10.65
C PRO A 276 -16.52 13.34 -11.14
N GLN A 277 -16.23 14.57 -11.58
CA GLN A 277 -14.88 14.99 -11.99
C GLN A 277 -13.90 15.06 -10.81
N GLN A 278 -14.38 15.49 -9.63
CA GLN A 278 -13.55 15.59 -8.44
C GLN A 278 -13.24 14.20 -7.85
N MET A 279 -14.16 13.25 -8.02
CA MET A 279 -13.94 11.83 -7.70
C MET A 279 -12.85 11.19 -8.59
N MET A 280 -12.86 11.47 -9.89
CA MET A 280 -11.86 10.93 -10.84
C MET A 280 -10.45 11.41 -10.50
N GLN A 281 -10.27 12.69 -10.18
CA GLN A 281 -8.97 13.26 -9.79
C GLN A 281 -8.44 12.65 -8.48
N MET A 282 -9.32 12.40 -7.51
CA MET A 282 -8.94 11.73 -6.26
C MET A 282 -8.50 10.29 -6.48
N MET A 283 -9.18 9.55 -7.36
CA MET A 283 -8.82 8.17 -7.69
C MET A 283 -7.50 8.09 -8.48
N GLU A 284 -7.21 9.07 -9.33
CA GLU A 284 -5.92 9.17 -10.02
C GLU A 284 -4.76 9.42 -9.04
N GLN A 285 -4.96 10.29 -8.04
CA GLN A 285 -3.97 10.53 -6.98
C GLN A 285 -3.73 9.26 -6.13
N MET A 286 -4.79 8.50 -5.85
CA MET A 286 -4.68 7.21 -5.16
C MET A 286 -3.82 6.24 -5.97
N MET A 287 -4.08 6.10 -7.28
CA MET A 287 -3.29 5.20 -8.13
C MET A 287 -1.81 5.58 -8.18
N GLN A 288 -1.49 6.89 -8.26
CA GLN A 288 -0.11 7.36 -8.23
C GLN A 288 0.61 7.00 -6.93
N ASN A 289 -0.07 7.14 -5.78
CA ASN A 289 0.51 6.76 -4.49
C ASN A 289 0.80 5.26 -4.41
N ILE A 290 -0.10 4.43 -4.96
CA ILE A 290 0.05 2.98 -4.96
C ILE A 290 1.16 2.54 -5.93
N GLU A 291 1.27 3.18 -7.09
CA GLU A 291 2.38 2.95 -8.03
C GLU A 291 3.74 3.29 -7.40
N ASN A 292 3.80 4.35 -6.59
CA ASN A 292 5.01 4.72 -5.84
C ASN A 292 5.37 3.65 -4.79
N ILE A 293 4.37 3.09 -4.08
CA ILE A 293 4.56 1.98 -3.14
C ILE A 293 5.07 0.73 -3.88
N LYS A 294 4.52 0.43 -5.05
CA LYS A 294 4.96 -0.70 -5.89
C LYS A 294 6.43 -0.55 -6.31
N LYS A 295 6.82 0.61 -6.83
CA LYS A 295 8.23 0.89 -7.19
C LYS A 295 9.16 0.73 -5.99
N MET A 296 8.73 1.14 -4.81
CA MET A 296 9.49 0.97 -3.58
C MET A 296 9.64 -0.51 -3.16
N MET A 297 8.59 -1.32 -3.24
CA MET A 297 8.69 -2.76 -2.99
C MET A 297 9.58 -3.47 -4.00
N GLN A 298 9.54 -3.05 -5.27
CA GLN A 298 10.42 -3.56 -6.31
C GLN A 298 11.88 -3.22 -5.99
N MET A 299 12.16 -1.96 -5.64
CA MET A 299 13.49 -1.51 -5.22
C MET A 299 14.04 -2.31 -4.02
N GLN A 300 13.19 -2.65 -3.04
CA GLN A 300 13.60 -3.50 -1.93
C GLN A 300 14.02 -4.90 -2.40
N ARG A 301 13.26 -5.52 -3.32
CA ARG A 301 13.61 -6.84 -3.88
C ARG A 301 14.88 -6.78 -4.71
N ASP A 302 15.03 -5.73 -5.52
CA ASP A 302 16.21 -5.55 -6.37
C ASP A 302 17.46 -5.42 -5.49
N MET A 303 17.35 -4.71 -4.36
CA MET A 303 18.42 -4.61 -3.36
C MET A 303 18.75 -5.95 -2.70
N ASP A 304 17.74 -6.72 -2.30
CA ASP A 304 17.93 -8.07 -1.74
C ASP A 304 18.66 -8.99 -2.73
N GLN A 305 18.27 -8.94 -4.01
CA GLN A 305 18.93 -9.70 -5.07
C GLN A 305 20.39 -9.28 -5.24
N LEU A 306 20.67 -7.97 -5.20
CA LEU A 306 22.03 -7.44 -5.35
C LEU A 306 22.97 -7.91 -4.23
N ILE A 307 22.48 -7.91 -2.98
CA ILE A 307 23.22 -8.45 -1.82
C ILE A 307 23.52 -9.93 -2.01
N GLU A 308 22.52 -10.70 -2.44
CA GLU A 308 22.66 -12.15 -2.62
C GLU A 308 23.62 -12.48 -3.78
N ASP A 309 23.50 -11.80 -4.91
CA ASP A 309 24.39 -11.98 -6.05
C ASP A 309 25.83 -11.59 -5.69
N GLN A 310 26.03 -10.55 -4.88
CA GLN A 310 27.36 -10.17 -4.40
C GLN A 310 27.95 -11.20 -3.43
N ARG A 311 27.12 -11.83 -2.59
CA ARG A 311 27.54 -12.97 -1.73
C ARG A 311 27.95 -14.18 -2.55
N GLN A 312 27.16 -14.53 -3.56
CA GLN A 312 27.50 -15.61 -4.50
C GLN A 312 28.80 -15.31 -5.22
N LEU A 313 28.99 -14.08 -5.72
CA LEU A 313 30.23 -13.69 -6.38
C LEU A 313 31.45 -13.81 -5.45
N ARG A 314 31.30 -13.47 -4.17
CA ARG A 314 32.35 -13.64 -3.16
C ARG A 314 32.66 -15.13 -2.93
N GLU A 315 31.65 -15.98 -2.87
CA GLU A 315 31.81 -17.43 -2.74
C GLU A 315 32.47 -18.03 -4.00
N ASP A 316 32.04 -17.66 -5.20
CA ASP A 316 32.67 -18.06 -6.46
C ASP A 316 34.14 -17.63 -6.53
N THR A 317 34.45 -16.42 -6.03
CA THR A 317 35.84 -15.91 -5.96
C THR A 317 36.69 -16.71 -4.96
N PHE A 318 36.09 -17.15 -3.86
CA PHE A 318 36.74 -18.01 -2.88
C PHE A 318 36.99 -19.41 -3.45
N ASP A 319 35.99 -19.99 -4.11
CA ASP A 319 36.08 -21.30 -4.74
C ASP A 319 37.08 -21.32 -5.89
N GLN A 320 37.13 -20.25 -6.70
CA GLN A 320 38.19 -20.08 -7.71
C GLN A 320 39.57 -20.03 -7.08
N GLN A 321 39.72 -19.39 -5.92
CA GLN A 321 41.01 -19.37 -5.22
C GLN A 321 41.42 -20.75 -4.69
N GLN A 322 40.45 -21.61 -4.36
CA GLN A 322 40.73 -22.98 -3.94
C GLN A 322 40.90 -23.95 -5.12
N GLN A 323 40.25 -23.68 -6.25
CA GLN A 323 40.31 -24.47 -7.47
C GLN A 323 41.36 -23.87 -8.42
N GLN A 324 42.64 -24.11 -8.14
CA GLN A 324 43.68 -23.84 -9.14
C GLN A 324 43.58 -24.83 -10.30
N PRO A 325 43.82 -24.38 -11.55
CA PRO A 325 43.79 -25.25 -12.72
C PRO A 325 44.78 -26.39 -12.54
N GLN A 326 44.29 -27.62 -12.71
CA GLN A 326 45.11 -28.82 -12.67
C GLN A 326 45.86 -28.94 -13.99
N ILE A 327 47.15 -29.24 -13.92
CA ILE A 327 47.95 -29.59 -15.08
C ILE A 327 47.35 -30.89 -15.66
N ASP A 328 47.13 -30.95 -16.97
CA ASP A 328 46.69 -32.18 -17.62
C ASP A 328 47.71 -33.31 -17.33
N PRO A 329 47.31 -34.39 -16.63
CA PRO A 329 48.24 -35.41 -16.17
C PRO A 329 48.92 -36.15 -17.32
N GLU A 330 48.26 -36.30 -18.47
CA GLU A 330 48.88 -36.96 -19.64
C GLU A 330 49.99 -36.09 -20.24
N MET A 331 49.76 -34.77 -20.35
CA MET A 331 50.76 -33.82 -20.86
C MET A 331 51.95 -33.69 -19.91
N PHE A 332 51.69 -33.73 -18.59
CA PHE A 332 52.74 -33.63 -17.58
C PHE A 332 53.61 -34.90 -17.54
N GLU A 333 52.99 -36.08 -17.60
CA GLU A 333 53.72 -37.35 -17.67
C GLU A 333 54.58 -37.44 -18.94
N GLU A 334 54.05 -37.01 -20.09
CA GLU A 334 54.80 -36.99 -21.35
C GLU A 334 56.02 -36.06 -21.26
N PHE A 335 55.87 -34.88 -20.66
CA PHE A 335 56.98 -33.97 -20.41
C PHE A 335 58.06 -34.60 -19.51
N MET A 336 57.65 -35.20 -18.39
CA MET A 336 58.57 -35.81 -17.43
C MET A 336 59.37 -36.97 -18.05
N GLN A 337 58.72 -37.81 -18.85
CA GLN A 337 59.39 -38.90 -19.57
C GLN A 337 60.41 -38.37 -20.59
N ASN A 338 60.02 -37.35 -21.37
CA ASN A 338 60.93 -36.73 -22.34
C ASN A 338 62.14 -36.07 -21.67
N LEU A 339 61.95 -35.48 -20.49
CA LEU A 339 63.02 -34.82 -19.72
C LEU A 339 64.00 -35.86 -19.18
N GLU A 340 63.48 -36.95 -18.61
CA GLU A 340 64.29 -38.04 -18.07
C GLU A 340 65.13 -38.73 -19.15
N ASP A 341 64.49 -39.08 -20.28
CA ASP A 341 65.16 -39.68 -21.44
C ASP A 341 66.31 -38.81 -21.96
N GLU A 342 66.14 -37.49 -21.93
CA GLU A 342 67.14 -36.56 -22.44
C GLU A 342 68.29 -36.34 -21.45
N MET A 343 68.00 -36.33 -20.15
CA MET A 343 69.06 -36.28 -19.13
C MET A 343 69.92 -37.56 -19.13
N GLU A 344 69.32 -38.73 -19.32
CA GLU A 344 70.07 -39.99 -19.42
C GLU A 344 71.04 -39.97 -20.62
N ARG A 345 70.59 -39.45 -21.77
CA ARG A 345 71.47 -39.29 -22.94
C ARG A 345 72.60 -38.30 -22.69
N GLN A 346 72.31 -37.19 -22.02
CA GLN A 346 73.33 -36.19 -21.73
C GLN A 346 74.35 -36.72 -20.73
N GLN A 347 73.91 -37.46 -19.71
CA GLN A 347 74.79 -38.10 -18.73
C GLN A 347 75.76 -39.08 -19.40
N ASP A 348 75.27 -39.90 -20.33
CA ASP A 348 76.11 -40.83 -21.12
C ASP A 348 77.19 -40.11 -21.94
N ILE A 349 76.93 -38.88 -22.41
CA ILE A 349 77.89 -38.06 -23.15
C ILE A 349 78.96 -37.51 -22.20
N GLU A 350 78.54 -36.91 -21.10
CA GLU A 350 79.40 -36.32 -20.08
C GLU A 350 80.35 -37.35 -19.45
N GLU A 351 79.86 -38.58 -19.20
CA GLU A 351 80.68 -39.70 -18.71
C GLU A 351 81.70 -40.20 -19.74
N GLN A 352 81.40 -40.08 -21.03
CA GLN A 352 82.30 -40.49 -22.12
C GLN A 352 83.41 -39.47 -22.42
N GLU A 353 83.17 -38.18 -22.17
CA GLU A 353 84.19 -37.14 -22.35
C GLU A 353 85.36 -37.28 -21.36
N GLY A 354 85.08 -37.78 -20.15
CA GLY A 354 86.09 -38.06 -19.12
C GLY A 354 86.81 -36.82 -18.58
N THR A 355 86.20 -35.64 -18.69
CA THR A 355 86.71 -34.37 -18.15
C THR A 355 86.29 -34.19 -16.68
N THR A 356 86.94 -33.25 -15.97
CA THR A 356 86.56 -32.95 -14.57
C THR A 356 85.22 -32.21 -14.50
N GLU A 357 84.95 -31.34 -15.48
CA GLU A 357 83.67 -30.64 -15.62
C GLU A 357 82.55 -31.62 -16.01
N GLY A 358 82.80 -32.58 -16.91
CA GLY A 358 81.79 -33.58 -17.27
C GLY A 358 81.42 -34.53 -16.13
N ALA A 359 82.35 -34.82 -15.23
CA ALA A 359 82.03 -35.57 -14.01
C ALA A 359 81.12 -34.77 -13.04
N GLU A 360 81.23 -33.45 -13.00
CA GLU A 360 80.35 -32.58 -12.19
C GLU A 360 78.96 -32.42 -12.85
N ASN A 361 78.92 -32.30 -14.18
CA ASN A 361 77.68 -32.29 -14.97
C ASN A 361 76.91 -33.61 -14.84
N ALA A 362 77.59 -34.75 -14.92
CA ALA A 362 76.99 -36.06 -14.71
C ALA A 362 76.39 -36.24 -13.30
N ASP A 363 77.05 -35.72 -12.25
CA ASP A 363 76.51 -35.74 -10.88
C ASP A 363 75.28 -34.84 -10.74
N THR A 364 75.26 -33.69 -11.43
CA THR A 364 74.11 -32.77 -11.45
C THR A 364 72.90 -33.40 -12.15
N LEU A 365 73.10 -34.08 -13.28
CA LEU A 365 72.06 -34.82 -14.01
C LEU A 365 71.50 -35.97 -13.17
N GLN A 366 72.35 -36.67 -12.42
CA GLN A 366 71.90 -37.71 -11.50
C GLN A 366 71.02 -37.13 -10.38
N GLN A 367 71.40 -35.98 -9.81
CA GLN A 367 70.59 -35.30 -8.78
C GLN A 367 69.22 -34.88 -9.32
N HIS A 368 69.15 -34.35 -10.54
CA HIS A 368 67.89 -33.98 -11.19
C HIS A 368 67.00 -35.19 -11.46
N ARG A 369 67.59 -36.33 -11.86
CA ARG A 369 66.86 -37.59 -12.06
C ARG A 369 66.29 -38.15 -10.75
N ASP A 370 67.10 -38.17 -9.69
CA ASP A 370 66.65 -38.60 -8.36
C ASP A 370 65.47 -37.72 -7.85
N ARG A 371 65.49 -36.42 -8.21
CA ARG A 371 64.40 -35.49 -7.87
C ARG A 371 63.12 -35.75 -8.67
N ILE A 372 63.23 -36.12 -9.95
CA ILE A 372 62.10 -36.52 -10.79
C ILE A 372 61.46 -37.82 -10.28
N ASP A 373 62.27 -38.78 -9.84
CA ASP A 373 61.77 -40.00 -9.20
C ASP A 373 61.01 -39.70 -7.91
N GLU A 374 61.48 -38.72 -7.13
CA GLU A 374 60.80 -38.23 -5.92
C GLU A 374 59.45 -37.61 -6.28
N PHE A 375 59.39 -36.76 -7.31
CA PHE A 375 58.14 -36.19 -7.81
C PHE A 375 57.11 -37.26 -8.21
N GLN A 376 57.52 -38.26 -8.99
CA GLN A 376 56.62 -39.34 -9.41
C GLN A 376 56.11 -40.17 -8.21
N GLN A 377 56.94 -40.38 -7.19
CA GLN A 377 56.54 -41.06 -5.96
C GLN A 377 55.57 -40.23 -5.10
N GLU A 378 55.74 -38.91 -5.07
CA GLU A 378 54.83 -37.99 -4.38
C GLU A 378 53.45 -37.98 -5.03
N ASP A 379 53.37 -37.93 -6.36
CA ASP A 379 52.10 -38.00 -7.09
C ASP A 379 51.39 -39.33 -6.86
N SER A 380 52.13 -40.44 -6.98
CA SER A 380 51.60 -41.79 -6.75
C SER A 380 51.01 -41.98 -5.34
N GLN A 381 51.55 -41.27 -4.34
CA GLN A 381 51.04 -41.28 -2.96
C GLN A 381 49.79 -40.40 -2.81
N ARG A 382 49.77 -39.24 -3.46
CA ARG A 382 48.63 -38.30 -3.43
C ARG A 382 47.41 -38.85 -4.15
N GLU A 383 47.60 -39.49 -5.30
CA GLU A 383 46.53 -40.20 -6.00
C GLU A 383 45.93 -41.34 -5.16
N GLN A 384 46.76 -42.06 -4.39
CA GLN A 384 46.27 -43.08 -3.47
C GLN A 384 45.43 -42.51 -2.31
N ASN A 385 45.74 -41.29 -1.87
CA ASN A 385 45.01 -40.59 -0.81
C ASN A 385 43.82 -39.76 -1.33
N GLY A 386 43.70 -39.56 -2.64
CA GLY A 386 42.69 -38.69 -3.24
C GLY A 386 42.91 -37.19 -2.92
N GLU A 387 44.16 -36.79 -2.68
CA GLU A 387 44.53 -35.41 -2.36
C GLU A 387 44.99 -34.68 -3.62
N ALA A 388 44.39 -33.52 -3.90
CA ALA A 388 44.85 -32.65 -4.99
C ALA A 388 46.14 -31.92 -4.58
N MET A 389 47.03 -31.66 -5.54
CA MET A 389 48.25 -30.90 -5.30
C MET A 389 47.92 -29.42 -4.99
N PRO A 390 48.39 -28.86 -3.86
CA PRO A 390 48.32 -27.42 -3.61
C PRO A 390 49.05 -26.66 -4.72
N GLY A 391 48.49 -25.58 -5.27
CA GLY A 391 49.15 -24.92 -6.40
C GLY A 391 50.38 -24.08 -6.04
N ASP A 392 50.62 -23.76 -4.76
CA ASP A 392 51.94 -23.26 -4.31
C ASP A 392 53.04 -24.30 -4.59
N GLU A 393 52.71 -25.58 -4.37
CA GLU A 393 53.62 -26.71 -4.59
C GLU A 393 53.73 -27.05 -6.09
N ALA A 394 52.63 -26.94 -6.85
CA ALA A 394 52.65 -27.08 -8.30
C ALA A 394 53.51 -25.98 -8.97
N GLN A 395 53.47 -24.74 -8.46
CA GLN A 395 54.34 -23.65 -8.93
C GLN A 395 55.80 -23.88 -8.58
N GLU A 396 56.10 -24.37 -7.37
CA GLU A 396 57.45 -24.71 -6.95
C GLU A 396 58.04 -25.82 -7.84
N ARG A 397 57.25 -26.87 -8.09
CA ARG A 397 57.61 -27.94 -9.01
C ARG A 397 57.85 -27.43 -10.43
N MET A 398 57.01 -26.53 -10.94
CA MET A 398 57.23 -25.94 -12.26
C MET A 398 58.55 -25.15 -12.34
N ARG A 399 58.93 -24.45 -11.25
CA ARG A 399 60.23 -23.76 -11.19
C ARG A 399 61.39 -24.74 -11.17
N GLU A 400 61.29 -25.82 -10.40
CA GLU A 400 62.32 -26.86 -10.39
C GLU A 400 62.49 -27.49 -11.77
N LEU A 401 61.39 -27.79 -12.48
CA LEU A 401 61.46 -28.33 -13.85
C LEU A 401 62.04 -27.32 -14.85
N GLN A 402 61.77 -26.02 -14.69
CA GLN A 402 62.41 -24.97 -15.49
C GLN A 402 63.92 -24.93 -15.25
N ASP A 403 64.36 -25.05 -14.01
CA ASP A 403 65.78 -25.06 -13.65
C ASP A 403 66.47 -26.31 -14.21
N MET A 404 65.88 -27.50 -14.07
CA MET A 404 66.39 -28.75 -14.68
C MET A 404 66.54 -28.64 -16.21
N THR A 405 65.52 -28.12 -16.89
CA THR A 405 65.53 -27.94 -18.35
C THR A 405 66.61 -26.93 -18.78
N ARG A 406 66.84 -25.91 -17.96
CA ARG A 406 67.86 -24.89 -18.19
C ARG A 406 69.27 -25.46 -18.05
N ASP A 407 69.52 -26.23 -16.98
CA ASP A 407 70.80 -26.87 -16.74
C ASP A 407 71.14 -27.85 -17.87
N LEU A 408 70.16 -28.64 -18.31
CA LEU A 408 70.29 -29.54 -19.46
C LEU A 408 70.66 -28.79 -20.75
N GLN A 409 70.04 -27.64 -21.03
CA GLN A 409 70.42 -26.81 -22.18
C GLN A 409 71.82 -26.23 -22.07
N GLU A 410 72.25 -25.85 -20.86
CA GLU A 410 73.58 -25.27 -20.64
C GLU A 410 74.67 -26.31 -20.92
N MET A 411 74.50 -27.54 -20.42
CA MET A 411 75.36 -28.69 -20.71
C MET A 411 75.39 -29.02 -22.20
N GLN A 412 74.22 -29.15 -22.85
CA GLN A 412 74.15 -29.42 -24.30
C GLN A 412 74.85 -28.36 -25.16
N ARG A 413 74.82 -27.09 -24.74
CA ARG A 413 75.52 -26.00 -25.44
C ARG A 413 77.03 -26.06 -25.25
N GLN A 414 77.48 -26.51 -24.09
CA GLN A 414 78.89 -26.67 -23.75
C GLN A 414 79.53 -27.76 -24.61
N ASP A 415 78.87 -28.92 -24.75
CA ASP A 415 79.33 -30.04 -25.58
C ASP A 415 79.36 -29.72 -27.08
N GLN A 416 78.50 -28.82 -27.54
CA GLN A 416 78.47 -28.36 -28.93
C GLN A 416 79.61 -27.39 -29.28
N GLN A 417 80.43 -26.97 -28.31
CA GLN A 417 81.64 -26.19 -28.53
C GLN A 417 82.95 -27.00 -28.31
N PRO A 418 83.23 -28.07 -29.07
CA PRO A 418 84.53 -28.72 -28.97
C PRO A 418 85.58 -27.91 -29.76
N GLY A 419 86.41 -27.16 -29.05
CA GLY A 419 87.76 -26.80 -29.48
C GLY A 419 87.90 -25.57 -30.40
N GLN A 420 87.96 -24.39 -29.79
CA GLN A 420 88.58 -23.22 -30.43
C GLN A 420 89.64 -22.55 -29.55
N ASP A 421 90.43 -23.33 -28.82
CA ASP A 421 91.63 -22.85 -28.14
C ASP A 421 92.91 -23.30 -28.87
N GLN A 422 93.26 -22.62 -29.98
CA GLN A 422 94.65 -22.21 -30.28
C GLN A 422 94.76 -21.43 -31.62
N GLN A 423 94.69 -20.09 -31.60
CA GLN A 423 95.57 -19.23 -32.43
C GLN A 423 95.42 -17.73 -32.13
N GLY A 424 96.44 -17.18 -31.47
CA GLY A 424 97.14 -15.95 -31.84
C GLY A 424 96.36 -14.65 -32.13
N GLN A 425 96.60 -13.70 -31.22
CA GLN A 425 97.26 -12.43 -31.52
C GLN A 425 96.38 -11.19 -31.83
N ASP A 426 96.48 -10.23 -30.90
CA ASP A 426 96.38 -8.78 -31.06
C ASP A 426 95.21 -8.20 -31.85
N GLN A 427 94.22 -7.65 -31.12
CA GLN A 427 93.69 -6.35 -31.51
C GLN A 427 93.15 -5.52 -30.34
N GLN A 428 93.72 -4.33 -30.24
CA GLN A 428 93.36 -3.23 -29.33
C GLN A 428 91.93 -2.71 -29.59
N PRO A 429 91.34 -2.00 -28.61
CA PRO A 429 89.94 -1.59 -28.62
C PRO A 429 89.74 -0.31 -29.43
N GLY A 430 88.86 -0.37 -30.43
CA GLY A 430 88.51 0.76 -31.29
C GLY A 430 87.02 0.82 -31.60
N GLN A 431 86.32 1.66 -30.84
CA GLN A 431 85.12 2.45 -31.18
C GLN A 431 84.15 1.95 -32.28
N GLN A 432 82.90 1.72 -31.88
CA GLN A 432 81.68 2.03 -32.65
C GLN A 432 80.49 2.05 -31.66
N GLY A 433 79.55 2.99 -31.67
CA GLY A 433 79.13 3.87 -32.74
C GLY A 433 78.01 3.24 -33.56
N GLN A 434 76.77 3.59 -33.21
CA GLN A 434 75.54 3.60 -34.03
C GLN A 434 74.98 2.31 -34.64
N GLN A 435 73.73 2.04 -34.25
CA GLN A 435 72.55 1.95 -35.12
C GLN A 435 72.77 1.60 -36.61
N GLY A 436 72.17 0.48 -37.01
CA GLY A 436 71.79 0.16 -38.40
C GLY A 436 71.12 -1.22 -38.42
N GLN A 437 69.79 -1.28 -38.31
CA GLN A 437 68.86 -1.51 -39.42
C GLN A 437 68.95 -2.90 -40.08
N GLN A 438 67.91 -3.70 -39.79
CA GLN A 438 67.18 -4.58 -40.69
C GLN A 438 67.87 -4.92 -42.02
N GLY A 439 68.41 -6.15 -42.07
CA GLY A 439 68.74 -6.88 -43.28
C GLY A 439 68.12 -8.28 -43.19
N GLN A 440 66.96 -8.44 -43.81
CA GLN A 440 66.24 -9.68 -43.99
C GLN A 440 66.97 -10.55 -45.04
N GLN A 441 67.59 -11.65 -44.60
CA GLN A 441 67.97 -12.83 -45.40
C GLN A 441 67.91 -13.99 -44.39
N GLY A 442 66.91 -14.86 -44.40
CA GLY A 442 66.53 -15.66 -45.56
C GLY A 442 67.47 -16.85 -45.76
N GLY A 443 68.09 -17.36 -44.69
CA GLY A 443 68.67 -18.69 -44.66
C GLY A 443 67.84 -19.55 -43.72
N GLN A 444 67.02 -20.46 -44.28
CA GLN A 444 66.55 -21.63 -43.57
C GLN A 444 67.78 -22.47 -43.20
N GLN A 445 68.51 -22.06 -42.17
CA GLN A 445 69.14 -23.05 -41.33
C GLN A 445 67.99 -23.71 -40.60
N GLN A 446 67.69 -24.92 -41.04
CA GLN A 446 67.07 -25.94 -40.22
C GLN A 446 68.02 -26.09 -39.03
N GLN A 447 67.92 -25.18 -38.05
CA GLN A 447 68.50 -25.37 -36.74
C GLN A 447 67.93 -26.71 -36.30
N GLN A 448 68.79 -27.72 -36.22
CA GLN A 448 68.49 -28.87 -35.40
C GLN A 448 68.20 -28.28 -34.04
N GLN A 449 66.91 -28.16 -33.71
CA GLN A 449 66.49 -27.82 -32.37
C GLN A 449 67.17 -28.84 -31.48
N THR A 450 67.95 -28.34 -30.54
CA THR A 450 68.52 -29.22 -29.52
C THR A 450 67.35 -29.81 -28.74
N PRO A 451 67.41 -31.09 -28.33
CA PRO A 451 66.33 -31.69 -27.55
C PRO A 451 65.94 -30.83 -26.32
N GLY A 452 66.90 -30.17 -25.67
CA GLY A 452 66.63 -29.22 -24.60
C GLY A 452 65.77 -27.99 -25.00
N GLU A 453 65.84 -27.52 -26.25
CA GLU A 453 64.97 -26.45 -26.75
C GLU A 453 63.53 -26.91 -27.04
N GLN A 454 63.33 -28.20 -27.33
CA GLN A 454 61.99 -28.78 -27.48
C GLN A 454 61.31 -28.96 -26.12
N LEU A 455 62.05 -29.41 -25.11
CA LEU A 455 61.58 -29.50 -23.73
C LEU A 455 61.14 -28.14 -23.17
N GLN A 456 61.91 -27.08 -23.43
CA GLN A 456 61.53 -25.72 -23.04
C GLN A 456 60.20 -25.27 -23.67
N GLN A 457 59.98 -25.60 -24.95
CA GLN A 457 58.73 -25.22 -25.63
C GLN A 457 57.51 -25.95 -25.06
N GLN A 458 57.64 -27.23 -24.70
CA GLN A 458 56.57 -27.98 -24.03
C GLN A 458 56.24 -27.38 -22.66
N LEU A 459 57.26 -27.00 -21.88
CA LEU A 459 57.11 -26.33 -20.59
C LEU A 459 56.40 -24.96 -20.71
N ASP A 460 56.79 -24.16 -21.70
CA ASP A 460 56.15 -22.86 -21.99
C ASP A 460 54.69 -23.01 -22.43
N GLU A 461 54.37 -24.06 -23.19
CA GLU A 461 53.01 -24.36 -23.65
C GLU A 461 52.11 -24.81 -22.50
N LEU A 462 52.63 -25.66 -21.61
CA LEU A 462 51.97 -26.08 -20.37
C LEU A 462 51.63 -24.87 -19.48
N GLN A 463 52.60 -23.98 -19.28
CA GLN A 463 52.41 -22.76 -18.50
C GLN A 463 51.37 -21.81 -19.12
N ARG A 464 51.37 -21.65 -20.44
CA ARG A 464 50.38 -20.81 -21.14
C ARG A 464 48.96 -21.34 -21.03
N GLN A 465 48.77 -22.65 -21.02
CA GLN A 465 47.45 -23.25 -20.91
C GLN A 465 46.86 -23.02 -19.51
N LEU A 466 47.66 -23.22 -18.47
CA LEU A 466 47.32 -22.91 -17.07
C LEU A 466 46.94 -21.44 -16.88
N ASP A 467 47.76 -20.53 -17.40
CA ASP A 467 47.50 -19.08 -17.32
C ASP A 467 46.23 -18.69 -18.10
N GLY A 468 45.98 -19.33 -19.25
CA GLY A 468 44.81 -19.08 -20.10
C GLY A 468 43.48 -19.45 -19.45
N GLU A 469 43.41 -20.62 -18.79
CA GLU A 469 42.19 -21.07 -18.09
C GLU A 469 41.90 -20.23 -16.84
N MET A 470 42.94 -19.89 -16.06
CA MET A 470 42.80 -18.95 -14.95
C MET A 470 42.30 -17.58 -15.41
N GLN A 471 42.83 -17.07 -16.52
CA GLN A 471 42.44 -15.78 -17.05
C GLN A 471 40.97 -15.77 -17.50
N GLN A 472 40.50 -16.84 -18.14
CA GLN A 472 39.11 -16.96 -18.58
C GLN A 472 38.13 -17.02 -17.40
N GLN A 473 38.45 -17.76 -16.34
CA GLN A 473 37.63 -17.81 -15.13
C GLN A 473 37.60 -16.46 -14.40
N ASN A 474 38.74 -15.78 -14.30
CA ASN A 474 38.80 -14.46 -13.68
C ASN A 474 38.01 -13.41 -14.50
N ASP A 475 38.06 -13.48 -15.84
CA ASP A 475 37.26 -12.62 -16.70
C ASP A 475 35.75 -12.83 -16.52
N ALA A 476 35.29 -14.05 -16.23
CA ALA A 476 33.89 -14.32 -15.92
C ALA A 476 33.46 -13.65 -14.60
N LEU A 477 34.27 -13.77 -13.53
CA LEU A 477 34.00 -13.08 -12.25
C LEU A 477 33.97 -11.57 -12.42
N ARG A 478 34.87 -11.02 -13.24
CA ARG A 478 34.93 -9.58 -13.54
C ARG A 478 33.70 -9.07 -14.27
N GLN A 479 33.17 -9.84 -15.23
CA GLN A 479 31.93 -9.51 -15.91
C GLN A 479 30.74 -9.52 -14.95
N ARG A 480 30.68 -10.51 -14.06
CA ARG A 480 29.62 -10.59 -13.05
C ARG A 480 29.68 -9.40 -12.09
N GLN A 481 30.88 -9.00 -11.65
CA GLN A 481 31.06 -7.79 -10.82
C GLN A 481 30.59 -6.50 -11.54
N GLN A 482 30.85 -6.39 -12.85
CA GLN A 482 30.41 -5.25 -13.66
C GLN A 482 28.90 -5.15 -13.80
N GLU A 483 28.22 -6.30 -13.95
CA GLU A 483 26.76 -6.34 -14.03
C GLU A 483 26.13 -5.88 -12.70
N LEU A 484 26.70 -6.31 -11.56
CA LEU A 484 26.23 -5.89 -10.25
C LEU A 484 26.40 -4.39 -9.99
N GLN A 485 27.51 -3.81 -10.45
CA GLN A 485 27.71 -2.36 -10.39
C GLN A 485 26.66 -1.61 -11.21
N GLN A 486 26.34 -2.07 -12.42
CA GLN A 486 25.32 -1.43 -13.27
C GLN A 486 23.93 -1.48 -12.63
N ARG A 487 23.57 -2.62 -12.04
CA ARG A 487 22.29 -2.74 -11.31
C ARG A 487 22.24 -1.82 -10.09
N LEU A 488 23.37 -1.64 -9.40
CA LEU A 488 23.46 -0.74 -8.25
C LEU A 488 23.32 0.72 -8.69
N ASP A 489 23.93 1.10 -9.81
CA ASP A 489 23.79 2.44 -10.42
C ASP A 489 22.34 2.74 -10.80
N GLU A 490 21.64 1.80 -11.43
CA GLU A 490 20.23 1.93 -11.79
C GLU A 490 19.35 2.10 -10.54
N LEU A 491 19.61 1.32 -9.49
CA LEU A 491 18.90 1.39 -8.22
C LEU A 491 19.13 2.74 -7.51
N GLN A 492 20.37 3.22 -7.51
CA GLN A 492 20.73 4.52 -6.95
C GLN A 492 20.02 5.66 -7.70
N GLN A 493 20.03 5.62 -9.04
CA GLN A 493 19.37 6.63 -9.85
C GLN A 493 17.86 6.66 -9.59
N GLN A 494 17.22 5.49 -9.51
CA GLN A 494 15.79 5.38 -9.21
C GLN A 494 15.47 5.91 -7.80
N MET A 495 16.37 5.72 -6.83
CA MET A 495 16.22 6.24 -5.47
C MET A 495 16.37 7.76 -5.41
N ASP A 496 17.36 8.31 -6.11
CA ASP A 496 17.61 9.75 -6.17
C ASP A 496 16.43 10.48 -6.84
N ASP A 497 15.83 9.89 -7.87
CA ASP A 497 14.61 10.40 -8.53
C ASP A 497 13.41 10.46 -7.57
N MET A 498 13.36 9.58 -6.56
CA MET A 498 12.36 9.58 -5.49
C MET A 498 12.73 10.47 -4.30
N GLY A 499 13.89 11.14 -4.35
CA GLY A 499 14.39 12.01 -3.28
C GLY A 499 14.91 11.25 -2.04
N GLY A 500 15.33 9.99 -2.22
CA GLY A 500 15.96 9.18 -1.18
C GLY A 500 17.42 9.58 -0.91
N ASP A 501 17.98 9.09 0.21
CA ASP A 501 19.41 9.24 0.51
C ASP A 501 20.16 8.01 0.00
N SER A 502 20.98 8.18 -1.04
CA SER A 502 21.75 7.12 -1.68
C SER A 502 23.21 7.02 -1.18
N SER A 503 23.57 7.75 -0.12
CA SER A 503 24.96 7.81 0.38
C SER A 503 25.57 6.43 0.63
N GLN A 504 24.81 5.50 1.23
CA GLN A 504 25.28 4.15 1.55
C GLN A 504 25.43 3.26 0.31
N MET A 505 24.63 3.46 -0.73
CA MET A 505 24.82 2.77 -2.01
C MET A 505 26.07 3.27 -2.73
N GLY A 506 26.38 4.57 -2.61
CA GLY A 506 27.65 5.12 -3.08
C GLY A 506 28.86 4.50 -2.38
N GLU A 507 28.79 4.23 -1.07
CA GLU A 507 29.84 3.50 -0.36
C GLU A 507 29.98 2.06 -0.87
N ALA A 508 28.87 1.35 -1.07
CA ALA A 508 28.88 0.00 -1.64
C ALA A 508 29.53 -0.04 -3.02
N GLN A 509 29.22 0.92 -3.89
CA GLN A 509 29.81 1.05 -5.22
C GLN A 509 31.33 1.22 -5.16
N ASN A 510 31.84 2.09 -4.28
CA ASN A 510 33.28 2.29 -4.11
C ASN A 510 34.00 0.99 -3.71
N HIS A 511 33.38 0.17 -2.86
CA HIS A 511 33.92 -1.13 -2.49
C HIS A 511 33.86 -2.14 -3.64
N MET A 512 32.78 -2.15 -4.43
CA MET A 512 32.70 -2.97 -5.65
C MET A 512 33.75 -2.58 -6.70
N ASP A 513 34.03 -1.29 -6.87
CA ASP A 513 35.10 -0.79 -7.74
C ASP A 513 36.47 -1.28 -7.27
N GLY A 514 36.69 -1.28 -5.95
CA GLY A 514 37.87 -1.86 -5.32
C GLY A 514 38.01 -3.36 -5.61
N ALA A 515 36.91 -4.11 -5.46
CA ALA A 515 36.87 -5.54 -5.75
C ALA A 515 37.19 -5.83 -7.22
N GLN A 516 36.57 -5.08 -8.14
CA GLN A 516 36.83 -5.20 -9.58
C GLN A 516 38.29 -4.92 -9.93
N GLY A 517 38.88 -3.88 -9.33
CA GLY A 517 40.29 -3.55 -9.52
C GLY A 517 41.23 -4.63 -9.01
N GLN A 518 40.87 -5.32 -7.92
CA GLN A 518 41.64 -6.44 -7.37
C GLN A 518 41.49 -7.71 -8.22
N LEU A 519 40.28 -8.03 -8.70
CA LEU A 519 40.06 -9.12 -9.66
C LEU A 519 40.87 -8.90 -10.94
N GLN A 520 40.91 -7.67 -11.46
CA GLN A 520 41.70 -7.31 -12.63
C GLN A 520 43.22 -7.51 -12.43
N GLN A 521 43.70 -7.43 -11.19
CA GLN A 521 45.09 -7.66 -10.82
C GLN A 521 45.38 -9.12 -10.42
N GLY A 522 44.39 -10.02 -10.50
CA GLY A 522 44.51 -11.40 -10.03
C GLY A 522 44.56 -11.54 -8.51
N GLN A 523 44.19 -10.51 -7.75
CA GLN A 523 44.23 -10.47 -6.29
C GLN A 523 42.89 -10.92 -5.70
N GLY A 524 42.55 -12.20 -5.83
CA GLY A 524 41.27 -12.75 -5.33
C GLY A 524 41.02 -12.52 -3.83
N GLN A 525 42.06 -12.58 -2.99
CA GLN A 525 41.95 -12.34 -1.54
C GLN A 525 41.59 -10.89 -1.22
N GLY A 526 42.20 -9.95 -1.94
CA GLY A 526 41.84 -8.54 -1.82
C GLY A 526 40.40 -8.33 -2.28
N ALA A 527 40.05 -8.90 -3.44
CA ALA A 527 38.73 -8.77 -4.02
C ALA A 527 37.63 -9.20 -3.04
N MET A 528 37.77 -10.36 -2.39
CA MET A 528 36.82 -10.84 -1.39
C MET A 528 36.63 -9.86 -0.22
N GLN A 529 37.70 -9.23 0.28
CA GLN A 529 37.58 -8.24 1.36
C GLN A 529 36.75 -7.03 0.93
N SER A 530 37.00 -6.54 -0.28
CA SER A 530 36.22 -5.43 -0.85
C SER A 530 34.76 -5.84 -1.10
N MET A 531 34.50 -7.08 -1.52
CA MET A 531 33.14 -7.60 -1.65
C MET A 531 32.42 -7.70 -0.29
N ASP A 532 33.11 -8.10 0.78
CA ASP A 532 32.53 -8.14 2.13
C ASP A 532 32.16 -6.74 2.66
N ASP A 533 32.99 -5.74 2.36
CA ASP A 533 32.70 -4.36 2.69
C ASP A 533 31.53 -3.81 1.85
N ALA A 534 31.46 -4.16 0.56
CA ALA A 534 30.33 -3.82 -0.31
C ALA A 534 29.01 -4.41 0.21
N ILE A 535 28.99 -5.70 0.57
CA ILE A 535 27.81 -6.36 1.15
C ILE A 535 27.36 -5.64 2.42
N ARG A 536 28.29 -5.29 3.31
CA ARG A 536 27.96 -4.54 4.55
C ARG A 536 27.36 -3.16 4.25
N ALA A 537 27.87 -2.44 3.25
CA ALA A 537 27.33 -1.15 2.85
C ALA A 537 25.93 -1.29 2.23
N LEU A 538 25.70 -2.32 1.39
CA LEU A 538 24.38 -2.63 0.84
C LEU A 538 23.36 -2.97 1.96
N GLU A 539 23.74 -3.80 2.93
CA GLU A 539 22.89 -4.12 4.08
C GLU A 539 22.54 -2.88 4.90
N GLN A 540 23.48 -1.94 5.07
CA GLN A 540 23.22 -0.66 5.74
C GLN A 540 22.28 0.23 4.93
N ALA A 541 22.46 0.30 3.61
CA ALA A 541 21.55 1.03 2.71
C ALA A 541 20.12 0.48 2.80
N GLN A 542 19.96 -0.85 2.81
CA GLN A 542 18.67 -1.51 2.99
C GLN A 542 18.03 -1.16 4.35
N GLN A 543 18.80 -1.20 5.44
CA GLN A 543 18.30 -0.83 6.77
C GLN A 543 17.88 0.64 6.84
N GLN A 544 18.63 1.54 6.19
CA GLN A 544 18.30 2.96 6.13
C GLN A 544 17.01 3.19 5.33
N MET A 545 16.86 2.53 4.18
CA MET A 545 15.64 2.56 3.38
C MET A 545 14.43 2.08 4.21
N GLN A 546 14.60 1.00 4.98
CA GLN A 546 13.53 0.47 5.83
C GLN A 546 13.13 1.45 6.95
N GLN A 547 14.09 2.18 7.51
CA GLN A 547 13.83 3.25 8.48
C GLN A 547 13.13 4.47 7.84
N GLN A 548 13.53 4.85 6.63
CA GLN A 548 12.89 5.93 5.88
C GLN A 548 11.44 5.55 5.52
N MET A 549 11.20 4.29 5.16
CA MET A 549 9.87 3.75 4.90
C MET A 549 8.99 3.80 6.15
N GLN A 550 9.52 3.41 7.32
CA GLN A 550 8.80 3.53 8.60
C GLN A 550 8.45 4.98 8.96
N GLN A 551 9.30 5.94 8.60
CA GLN A 551 9.02 7.37 8.77
C GLN A 551 7.97 7.87 7.78
N MET A 552 8.01 7.42 6.53
CA MET A 552 7.02 7.80 5.51
C MET A 552 5.64 7.20 5.82
N GLN A 553 5.60 5.97 6.35
CA GLN A 553 4.37 5.31 6.82
C GLN A 553 3.78 5.98 8.06
N GLN A 554 4.62 6.47 8.99
CA GLN A 554 4.17 7.26 10.14
C GLN A 554 3.83 8.73 9.78
N GLY A 555 4.40 9.26 8.70
CA GLY A 555 4.17 10.62 8.21
C GLY A 555 2.84 10.81 7.46
N GLN A 556 2.14 9.73 7.09
CA GLN A 556 0.83 9.80 6.43
C GLN A 556 -0.37 9.72 7.40
N GLN A 557 -0.15 9.73 8.71
CA GLN A 557 -1.26 9.96 9.64
C GLN A 557 -1.67 11.45 9.59
N PRO A 558 -2.92 11.81 9.27
CA PRO A 558 -3.41 13.18 9.42
C PRO A 558 -3.60 13.48 10.91
N GLY A 559 -2.49 13.62 11.63
CA GLY A 559 -2.44 13.95 13.05
C GLY A 559 -2.34 15.45 13.24
N GLN A 560 -3.43 16.09 13.62
CA GLN A 560 -3.42 17.42 14.20
C GLN A 560 -2.45 17.45 15.39
N GLN A 561 -1.25 18.03 15.27
CA GLN A 561 -0.65 18.86 16.33
C GLN A 561 0.75 19.40 16.01
N GLN A 562 0.87 20.71 16.27
CA GLN A 562 1.99 21.34 16.97
C GLN A 562 3.20 21.80 16.14
N GLY A 563 2.99 22.88 15.38
CA GLY A 563 4.03 23.86 15.09
C GLY A 563 3.93 25.07 16.03
N GLN A 564 4.60 25.04 17.17
CA GLN A 564 4.91 26.27 17.91
C GLN A 564 6.40 26.32 18.28
N GLN A 565 6.99 27.46 17.91
CA GLN A 565 8.23 28.05 18.42
C GLN A 565 9.55 27.43 17.96
N GLN A 566 10.13 28.08 16.96
CA GLN A 566 11.58 28.26 16.93
C GLN A 566 11.89 29.75 16.85
N GLY A 567 12.40 30.29 17.95
CA GLY A 567 13.11 31.57 17.96
C GLY A 567 14.58 31.33 17.67
N ASN A 568 15.21 32.18 16.86
CA ASN A 568 16.02 33.34 17.29
C ASN A 568 17.05 33.72 16.21
N GLY A 569 17.22 35.03 15.96
CA GLY A 569 18.52 35.61 15.58
C GLY A 569 18.76 36.02 14.12
N MET A 570 18.46 37.29 13.81
CA MET A 570 18.93 38.12 12.66
C MET A 570 20.43 38.54 12.87
N PRO A 571 21.16 39.30 12.00
CA PRO A 571 20.73 40.05 10.80
C PRO A 571 21.72 40.25 9.60
N GLY A 572 21.19 40.80 8.50
CA GLY A 572 21.86 41.76 7.61
C GLY A 572 21.82 41.40 6.12
N GLN A 573 21.74 42.30 5.14
CA GLN A 573 21.39 43.72 5.02
C GLN A 573 21.38 44.02 3.51
N GLY A 574 20.31 44.61 2.95
CA GLY A 574 20.30 45.02 1.54
C GLY A 574 18.91 45.40 1.01
N SER A 575 18.64 46.69 0.88
CA SER A 575 17.59 47.29 0.03
C SER A 575 18.30 48.38 -0.82
N PRO A 576 17.77 48.90 -1.95
CA PRO A 576 16.48 49.62 -1.96
C PRO A 576 15.64 49.65 -3.28
N GLN A 577 14.37 50.06 -3.10
CA GLN A 577 13.53 50.91 -4.00
C GLN A 577 13.09 50.35 -5.36
N GLY A 578 11.84 50.51 -5.83
CA GLY A 578 10.62 51.18 -5.37
C GLY A 578 9.49 50.83 -6.36
N SER A 579 8.21 50.80 -5.98
CA SER A 579 7.26 51.91 -6.19
C SER A 579 5.95 51.59 -5.46
N GLN A 580 5.49 52.51 -4.62
CA GLN A 580 4.14 52.61 -4.06
C GLN A 580 3.39 53.69 -4.82
N ASP A 581 2.08 53.49 -5.05
CA ASP A 581 0.99 54.43 -4.72
C ASP A 581 -0.35 53.81 -5.21
N ILE A 582 -1.19 53.26 -4.32
CA ILE A 582 -2.33 53.87 -3.59
C ILE A 582 -3.60 54.04 -4.45
N MET A 583 -4.66 53.29 -4.10
CA MET A 583 -5.93 53.90 -3.70
C MET A 583 -6.74 52.98 -2.76
N GLU A 584 -7.34 53.64 -1.77
CA GLU A 584 -7.91 53.17 -0.53
C GLU A 584 -9.45 53.19 -0.61
N GLY A 585 -10.10 52.21 0.03
CA GLY A 585 -11.39 52.39 0.69
C GLY A 585 -12.67 52.24 -0.14
N GLN A 586 -13.44 51.19 0.15
CA GLN A 586 -14.83 51.38 0.59
C GLN A 586 -15.38 50.13 1.26
N SER A 587 -15.57 50.25 2.57
CA SER A 587 -16.43 49.42 3.39
C SER A 587 -17.87 49.52 2.89
N ASP A 588 -18.51 48.40 2.59
CA ASP A 588 -19.95 48.34 2.32
C ASP A 588 -20.73 48.33 3.66
N PRO A 589 -21.66 49.28 3.89
CA PRO A 589 -22.45 49.39 5.13
C PRO A 589 -23.78 48.62 5.10
N LEU A 590 -23.98 47.66 4.20
CA LEU A 590 -25.17 46.80 4.21
C LEU A 590 -24.80 45.38 4.62
N GLY A 591 -25.11 45.05 5.87
CA GLY A 591 -25.02 43.70 6.39
C GLY A 591 -25.99 42.77 5.64
N GLU A 592 -25.47 42.03 4.67
CA GLU A 592 -26.07 40.80 4.16
C GLU A 592 -25.17 39.63 4.61
N MET A 593 -25.57 38.97 5.69
CA MET A 593 -25.01 37.67 6.05
C MET A 593 -25.60 36.61 5.13
N GLN A 594 -24.70 35.84 4.52
CA GLN A 594 -24.96 34.49 4.01
C GLN A 594 -25.85 33.73 5.02
N ARG A 595 -26.95 33.16 4.53
CA ARG A 595 -27.73 32.18 5.28
C ARG A 595 -26.93 30.89 5.37
N ASP A 596 -26.32 30.69 6.52
CA ASP A 596 -25.90 29.41 7.05
C ASP A 596 -27.15 28.57 7.36
N ASN A 597 -27.31 27.44 6.69
CA ASN A 597 -28.44 26.54 6.84
C ASN A 597 -27.97 25.33 7.65
N GLY A 598 -27.91 25.50 8.97
CA GLY A 598 -27.55 24.45 9.92
C GLY A 598 -28.68 24.21 10.93
N ALA A 599 -29.29 23.03 10.86
CA ALA A 599 -29.93 22.38 12.00
C ALA A 599 -29.90 20.85 11.81
N HIS A 600 -28.68 20.28 11.81
CA HIS A 600 -28.47 18.87 12.14
C HIS A 600 -28.69 18.69 13.64
N ASN A 601 -29.69 17.91 14.02
CA ASN A 601 -29.89 17.48 15.40
C ASN A 601 -29.00 16.24 15.66
N PRO A 602 -27.98 16.29 16.54
CA PRO A 602 -26.99 15.23 16.65
C PRO A 602 -27.43 14.03 17.52
N ASN A 603 -28.73 13.80 17.73
CA ASN A 603 -29.19 12.76 18.66
C ASN A 603 -30.15 11.68 18.10
N MET A 604 -30.20 11.49 16.77
CA MET A 604 -30.80 10.27 16.20
C MET A 604 -29.69 9.37 15.68
N GLY A 605 -29.24 8.43 16.50
CA GLY A 605 -28.27 7.43 16.06
C GLY A 605 -27.44 6.71 17.13
N GLN A 606 -27.70 6.92 18.42
CA GLN A 606 -27.01 6.13 19.45
C GLN A 606 -27.74 4.79 19.66
N ALA A 607 -27.01 3.69 19.48
CA ALA A 607 -27.43 2.40 20.03
C ALA A 607 -27.62 2.53 21.56
N PRO A 608 -28.65 1.90 22.15
CA PRO A 608 -29.01 2.13 23.55
C PRO A 608 -27.85 1.84 24.50
N THR A 609 -27.57 2.78 25.40
CA THR A 609 -26.48 2.70 26.38
C THR A 609 -26.78 1.68 27.48
N GLU A 610 -25.77 1.26 28.25
CA GLU A 610 -25.98 0.37 29.40
C GLU A 610 -26.92 0.98 30.47
N ALA A 611 -27.06 2.30 30.52
CA ALA A 611 -28.02 2.98 31.38
C ALA A 611 -29.48 2.76 30.94
N ASP A 612 -29.76 2.70 29.63
CA ASP A 612 -31.10 2.49 29.08
C ASP A 612 -31.63 1.07 29.36
N ARG A 613 -30.73 0.08 29.46
CA ARG A 613 -31.07 -1.31 29.80
C ARG A 613 -31.51 -1.47 31.26
N ASN A 614 -31.00 -0.63 32.17
CA ASN A 614 -31.39 -0.67 33.58
C ASN A 614 -32.77 -0.05 33.79
N VAL A 615 -33.11 1.02 33.05
CA VAL A 615 -34.46 1.63 33.09
C VAL A 615 -35.52 0.67 32.56
N VAL A 616 -35.22 -0.10 31.51
CA VAL A 616 -36.14 -1.12 30.98
C VAL A 616 -36.40 -2.23 32.01
N ARG A 617 -35.38 -2.63 32.79
CA ARG A 617 -35.55 -3.62 33.87
C ARG A 617 -36.38 -3.07 35.03
N GLU A 618 -36.13 -1.83 35.43
CA GLU A 618 -36.88 -1.15 36.50
C GLU A 618 -38.35 -0.98 36.12
N LEU A 619 -38.64 -0.65 34.85
CA LEU A 619 -40.02 -0.62 34.33
C LEU A 619 -40.67 -2.01 34.30
N GLN A 620 -39.93 -3.06 33.92
CA GLN A 620 -40.46 -4.43 33.88
C GLN A 620 -40.79 -4.97 35.28
N ASP A 621 -39.97 -4.63 36.27
CA ASP A 621 -40.20 -5.03 37.66
C ASP A 621 -41.43 -4.30 38.24
N GLU A 622 -41.60 -3.00 37.97
CA GLU A 622 -42.79 -2.22 38.36
C GLU A 622 -44.07 -2.76 37.69
N ILE A 623 -44.00 -3.13 36.40
CA ILE A 623 -45.13 -3.75 35.68
C ILE A 623 -45.51 -5.09 36.31
N ARG A 624 -44.52 -5.94 36.66
CA ARG A 624 -44.75 -7.23 37.33
C ARG A 624 -45.26 -7.09 38.75
N GLU A 625 -44.84 -6.07 39.47
CA GLU A 625 -45.29 -5.78 40.82
C GLU A 625 -46.77 -5.34 40.81
N ARG A 626 -47.15 -4.45 39.87
CA ARG A 626 -48.55 -4.05 39.69
C ARG A 626 -49.45 -5.18 39.20
N LEU A 627 -48.96 -6.06 38.34
CA LEU A 627 -49.69 -7.26 37.89
C LEU A 627 -50.00 -8.25 39.02
N GLN A 628 -49.25 -8.20 40.14
CA GLN A 628 -49.48 -9.04 41.32
C GLN A 628 -50.51 -8.47 42.30
N ASP A 629 -50.97 -7.22 42.11
CA ASP A 629 -52.03 -6.63 42.93
C ASP A 629 -53.39 -7.28 42.59
N PRO A 630 -54.03 -7.98 43.54
CA PRO A 630 -55.31 -8.65 43.29
C PRO A 630 -56.46 -7.69 43.02
N ASP A 631 -56.38 -6.42 43.46
CA ASP A 631 -57.44 -5.41 43.32
C ASP A 631 -57.30 -4.56 42.03
N LEU A 632 -56.36 -4.90 41.16
CA LEU A 632 -56.09 -4.18 39.91
C LEU A 632 -57.26 -4.23 38.93
N ASP A 633 -57.61 -3.07 38.34
CA ASP A 633 -58.72 -2.93 37.39
C ASP A 633 -58.54 -3.87 36.17
N PRO A 634 -59.61 -4.53 35.68
CA PRO A 634 -59.50 -5.49 34.57
C PRO A 634 -58.91 -4.89 33.28
N VAL A 635 -59.17 -3.62 32.99
CA VAL A 635 -58.67 -2.95 31.78
C VAL A 635 -57.19 -2.60 31.93
N GLU A 636 -56.78 -2.16 33.12
CA GLU A 636 -55.39 -1.85 33.43
C GLU A 636 -54.52 -3.10 33.45
N ARG A 637 -55.07 -4.22 33.94
CA ARG A 637 -54.42 -5.54 33.87
C ARG A 637 -54.16 -5.98 32.43
N GLU A 638 -55.16 -5.87 31.56
CA GLU A 638 -54.99 -6.22 30.14
C GLU A 638 -53.97 -5.31 29.43
N TYR A 639 -53.87 -4.04 29.84
CA TYR A 639 -52.88 -3.11 29.32
C TYR A 639 -51.45 -3.47 29.77
N LEU A 640 -51.26 -3.79 31.06
CA LEU A 640 -49.97 -4.18 31.62
C LEU A 640 -49.49 -5.55 31.11
N GLU A 641 -50.39 -6.51 30.91
CA GLU A 641 -50.06 -7.80 30.26
C GLU A 641 -49.60 -7.62 28.81
N ARG A 642 -50.20 -6.67 28.08
CA ARG A 642 -49.83 -6.35 26.69
C ARG A 642 -48.45 -5.69 26.61
N LEU A 643 -48.13 -4.83 27.58
CA LEU A 643 -46.82 -4.19 27.70
C LEU A 643 -45.73 -5.21 28.07
N GLU A 644 -46.02 -6.17 28.96
CA GLU A 644 -45.07 -7.23 29.34
C GLU A 644 -44.77 -8.18 28.16
N GLN A 645 -45.81 -8.59 27.42
CA GLN A 645 -45.67 -9.45 26.24
C GLN A 645 -44.97 -8.75 25.06
N GLY A 646 -45.21 -7.44 24.88
CA GLY A 646 -44.55 -6.64 23.84
C GLY A 646 -43.05 -6.49 24.07
N ALA A 647 -42.61 -6.45 25.32
CA ALA A 647 -41.18 -6.37 25.67
C ALA A 647 -40.46 -7.73 25.62
N ALA A 648 -41.18 -8.85 25.69
CA ALA A 648 -40.61 -10.21 25.72
C ALA A 648 -40.47 -10.90 24.35
N GLY A 649 -40.89 -10.26 23.25
CA GLY A 649 -40.56 -10.69 21.89
C GLY A 649 -41.11 -12.08 21.46
N GLN A 650 -42.26 -12.52 21.96
CA GLN A 650 -42.90 -13.75 21.47
C GLN A 650 -44.17 -13.48 20.64
N PRO A 651 -44.38 -14.20 19.52
CA PRO A 651 -45.53 -14.00 18.64
C PRO A 651 -46.82 -14.56 19.24
N ARG A 652 -47.92 -13.84 19.05
CA ARG A 652 -49.26 -14.20 19.57
C ARG A 652 -49.76 -15.54 19.00
N PRO A 653 -50.39 -16.42 19.80
CA PRO A 653 -51.24 -17.48 19.28
C PRO A 653 -52.59 -16.92 18.81
N PRO A 654 -53.26 -17.54 17.83
CA PRO A 654 -54.51 -17.03 17.30
C PRO A 654 -55.71 -17.54 18.12
N GLY A 655 -56.60 -16.61 18.46
CA GLY A 655 -58.02 -16.89 18.68
C GLY A 655 -58.64 -16.13 19.85
N PRO A 656 -59.96 -16.24 20.02
CA PRO A 656 -60.99 -16.70 19.09
C PRO A 656 -61.65 -15.58 18.27
#